data_AF-A0A091G1V7-F1
#
_entry.id   AF-A0A091G1V7-F1
#
_cell.length_a   1.000
_cell.length_b   1.000
_cell.length_c   1.000
_cell.angle_alpha   90.00
_cell.angle_beta   90.00
_cell.angle_gamma   90.00
#
_symmetry.space_group_name_H-M   'P 1'
#
loop_
_entity.id
_entity.type
_entity.pdbx_description
1 polymer ?
#
loop_
_entity_poly.entity_id
_entity_poly.type
_entity_poly.pdbx_seq_one_letter_code
_entity_poly.pdbx_strand_id
1 'polypeptide(L)'
;MAQLYKKTGTCSRPDGAQTDYPMYLVVGESAGSVAYRHYKIAVSASGESSGYTEIIELCLYDASDTLFSPNNMTANDAPSPYVVAYSAAYNSATYGYKAFDGGTGYWLCNSSTVWLTLDLGEGNAESLASYSLKCGNSGELDRAPKNWIIYGSNDGSSWAVVHSVTGQVDWSAGETRTFHFCDVHCSGHCQTDFGDIRFHNAADAALDYMIDWPTLTGTTPNQSVGVWVAPSPGTSATDVVLKYGDAALTDASDGAAVFIKYKPFESGNDGTSLSTADGDWTVVQGACEIDTAQKYAGTRSALLHGVDGTYALATLPVTPSADIAISFKIRKPSAASGVVAIGHGDGSSRAWLYYGKEGDYDGVYYLNSSLAYSSLLTTLAGAAWHTFELKNFNWTADTYDLYVNDTLVAEGATEYADATAANVLFLRSQYYGSDGDCWIDNVIVRKYASPEPTWGTWGAEEEISVGSDCIIEAVTATLSPTASASPGISVTSTTGTLGPSASAGVALSVTALSAILGPTVDANLGISIAAASAILGPSASADFDINSEASVLIICQSATLAPSASAGVQISVASQTATLNPSAGIPKIYLILSAESAVLNPSASAAPAIGITSAPAILDPSAGIPGLAISLPAASAVLDPSASAGAMTVFQYSNPVILYYFTLTGAADGVADATIPISSFQARHRNGESTYLSVVIPDYDTYEDIIDARSNGQMIIRMAFSHAGAVYHSEEILRVDLDTNGIRKDQGGRSQSITLVGHRTETYSPQTLTLKNVTYRRTGNAGEISYRCAVPDIFLRPGDTAVYGSDSFTVGSITYSVSSGYTSMDVTEAVS
;
A
#
# COMPACT_ATOMS: atom_id res chain seq x y z
N MET A 1 10.48 -7.57 8.72
CA MET A 1 9.34 -8.39 8.28
C MET A 1 8.39 -7.44 7.57
N ALA A 2 7.87 -7.80 6.40
CA ALA A 2 6.84 -6.99 5.75
C ALA A 2 5.58 -7.01 6.64
N GLN A 3 4.94 -5.85 6.84
CA GLN A 3 3.66 -5.76 7.53
C GLN A 3 2.57 -6.24 6.58
N LEU A 4 1.70 -7.14 7.03
CA LEU A 4 0.53 -7.58 6.26
C LEU A 4 -0.71 -6.84 6.74
N TYR A 5 -1.61 -6.58 5.81
CA TYR A 5 -2.86 -5.86 6.04
C TYR A 5 -4.03 -6.66 5.50
N LYS A 6 -5.22 -6.42 6.06
CA LYS A 6 -6.47 -6.96 5.51
C LYS A 6 -7.62 -5.98 5.63
N LYS A 7 -8.61 -6.16 4.77
CA LYS A 7 -9.95 -5.58 4.88
C LYS A 7 -11.00 -6.65 4.68
N THR A 8 -12.13 -6.51 5.36
CA THR A 8 -13.25 -7.45 5.25
C THR A 8 -14.43 -6.76 4.60
N GLY A 9 -14.95 -7.33 3.52
CA GLY A 9 -16.18 -6.92 2.85
C GLY A 9 -17.25 -7.99 3.01
N THR A 10 -18.50 -7.59 2.99
CA THR A 10 -19.64 -8.52 2.93
C THR A 10 -20.11 -8.61 1.49
N CYS A 11 -20.37 -9.82 1.00
CA CYS A 11 -21.16 -10.00 -0.23
C CYS A 11 -22.52 -10.55 0.12
N SER A 12 -23.57 -9.99 -0.49
CA SER A 12 -24.96 -10.34 -0.20
C SER A 12 -25.71 -10.73 -1.46
N ARG A 13 -26.76 -11.56 -1.29
CA ARG A 13 -27.61 -12.01 -2.38
C ARG A 13 -29.08 -12.08 -1.94
N PRO A 14 -30.04 -11.85 -2.86
CA PRO A 14 -31.45 -12.20 -2.65
C PRO A 14 -31.64 -13.72 -2.41
N ASP A 15 -32.66 -14.10 -1.63
CA ASP A 15 -32.96 -15.49 -1.25
C ASP A 15 -33.16 -16.44 -2.47
N GLY A 16 -32.49 -17.60 -2.46
CA GLY A 16 -32.94 -18.81 -3.19
C GLY A 16 -32.16 -19.33 -4.40
N ALA A 17 -30.92 -18.90 -4.66
CA ALA A 17 -30.17 -19.35 -5.86
C ALA A 17 -28.74 -19.87 -5.59
N GLN A 18 -28.11 -20.49 -6.61
CA GLN A 18 -26.89 -21.35 -6.56
C GLN A 18 -25.65 -20.72 -5.88
N THR A 19 -24.70 -21.49 -5.39
CA THR A 19 -23.70 -20.96 -4.43
C THR A 19 -22.50 -20.21 -5.03
N ASP A 20 -22.30 -20.12 -6.34
CA ASP A 20 -20.97 -19.78 -6.90
C ASP A 20 -20.99 -18.66 -7.96
N TYR A 21 -21.16 -17.40 -7.57
CA TYR A 21 -21.22 -16.28 -8.53
C TYR A 21 -19.98 -15.38 -8.45
N PRO A 22 -19.32 -15.08 -9.59
CA PRO A 22 -18.27 -14.09 -9.61
C PRO A 22 -18.87 -12.69 -9.48
N MET A 23 -18.28 -11.89 -8.60
CA MET A 23 -18.67 -10.52 -8.30
C MET A 23 -17.56 -9.57 -8.69
N TYR A 24 -17.91 -8.42 -9.24
CA TYR A 24 -16.95 -7.41 -9.67
C TYR A 24 -16.80 -6.33 -8.59
N LEU A 25 -15.56 -5.90 -8.35
CA LEU A 25 -15.24 -4.74 -7.51
C LEU A 25 -14.02 -4.00 -8.04
N VAL A 26 -13.85 -2.74 -7.68
CA VAL A 26 -12.66 -1.94 -7.98
C VAL A 26 -11.75 -1.89 -6.76
N VAL A 27 -10.51 -2.36 -6.88
CA VAL A 27 -9.47 -2.25 -5.86
C VAL A 27 -8.57 -1.06 -6.17
N GLY A 28 -8.38 -0.17 -5.20
CA GLY A 28 -7.47 0.97 -5.28
C GLY A 28 -6.17 0.70 -4.53
N GLU A 29 -5.05 1.16 -5.09
CA GLU A 29 -3.73 1.07 -4.47
C GLU A 29 -3.68 1.85 -3.16
N SER A 30 -4.19 3.09 -3.19
CA SER A 30 -4.20 3.99 -2.03
C SER A 30 -5.42 4.91 -2.03
N ALA A 31 -5.82 5.35 -0.83
CA ALA A 31 -6.80 6.40 -0.67
C ALA A 31 -6.11 7.77 -0.79
N GLY A 32 -6.16 8.36 -1.98
CA GLY A 32 -5.84 9.78 -2.12
C GLY A 32 -4.39 10.19 -1.89
N SER A 33 -3.42 9.29 -1.89
CA SER A 33 -2.01 9.52 -1.52
C SER A 33 -1.28 10.74 -2.14
N VAL A 34 -1.80 11.33 -3.21
CA VAL A 34 -1.28 12.58 -3.78
C VAL A 34 -2.13 13.74 -3.31
N ALA A 35 -1.54 14.60 -2.48
CA ALA A 35 -2.17 15.82 -2.02
C ALA A 35 -2.20 16.88 -3.13
N TYR A 36 -3.36 17.49 -3.33
CA TYR A 36 -3.55 18.59 -4.26
C TYR A 36 -4.09 19.82 -3.54
N ARG A 37 -3.57 20.99 -3.92
CA ARG A 37 -4.09 22.29 -3.47
C ARG A 37 -5.42 22.65 -4.15
N HIS A 38 -5.57 22.30 -5.42
CA HIS A 38 -6.74 22.62 -6.22
C HIS A 38 -7.50 21.36 -6.61
N TYR A 39 -8.81 21.40 -6.42
CA TYR A 39 -9.74 20.38 -6.90
C TYR A 39 -10.69 20.96 -7.93
N LYS A 40 -11.02 20.19 -8.97
CA LYS A 40 -11.96 20.61 -10.02
C LYS A 40 -12.89 19.49 -10.37
N ILE A 41 -14.19 19.73 -10.26
CA ILE A 41 -15.21 18.89 -10.89
C ILE A 41 -15.50 19.44 -12.29
N ALA A 42 -15.34 18.61 -13.31
CA ALA A 42 -15.70 18.91 -14.69
C ALA A 42 -16.85 18.00 -15.12
N VAL A 43 -18.07 18.55 -15.15
CA VAL A 43 -19.28 17.85 -15.56
C VAL A 43 -19.34 17.87 -17.08
N SER A 44 -19.47 16.68 -17.68
CA SER A 44 -19.59 16.51 -19.14
C SER A 44 -21.03 16.26 -19.58
N ALA A 45 -21.88 15.77 -18.68
CA ALA A 45 -23.32 15.64 -18.87
C ALA A 45 -24.07 15.76 -17.55
N SER A 46 -25.27 16.35 -17.58
CA SER A 46 -26.32 16.24 -16.56
C SER A 46 -27.44 15.31 -17.05
N GLY A 47 -28.53 15.15 -16.29
CA GLY A 47 -29.67 14.33 -16.68
C GLY A 47 -30.23 14.66 -18.08
N GLU A 48 -30.99 13.72 -18.65
CA GLU A 48 -31.20 13.59 -20.10
C GLU A 48 -32.01 14.73 -20.77
N SER A 49 -32.56 15.68 -20.02
CA SER A 49 -33.50 16.69 -20.55
C SER A 49 -33.26 18.14 -20.15
N SER A 50 -32.40 18.46 -19.17
CA SER A 50 -32.46 19.79 -18.55
C SER A 50 -31.71 20.88 -19.33
N GLY A 51 -30.52 20.59 -19.87
CA GLY A 51 -29.60 21.64 -20.37
C GLY A 51 -29.03 22.53 -19.25
N TYR A 52 -29.19 22.13 -17.99
CA TYR A 52 -28.63 22.80 -16.82
C TYR A 52 -27.77 21.81 -16.02
N THR A 53 -26.86 22.34 -15.22
CA THR A 53 -26.15 21.58 -14.19
C THR A 53 -26.33 22.28 -12.85
N GLU A 54 -26.72 21.52 -11.83
CA GLU A 54 -26.91 21.99 -10.47
C GLU A 54 -26.12 21.13 -9.48
N ILE A 55 -25.44 21.78 -8.53
CA ILE A 55 -24.80 21.13 -7.38
C ILE A 55 -25.23 21.91 -6.14
N ILE A 56 -25.96 21.26 -5.22
CA ILE A 56 -26.31 21.88 -3.93
C ILE A 56 -25.08 21.95 -3.04
N GLU A 57 -24.40 20.83 -2.84
CA GLU A 57 -23.22 20.74 -1.98
C GLU A 57 -22.22 19.77 -2.63
N LEU A 58 -20.94 20.15 -2.62
CA LEU A 58 -19.81 19.31 -2.96
C LEU A 58 -18.87 19.24 -1.75
N CYS A 59 -18.84 18.08 -1.12
CA CYS A 59 -17.97 17.81 0.02
C CYS A 59 -16.78 16.96 -0.41
N LEU A 60 -15.57 17.31 0.01
CA LEU A 60 -14.34 16.57 -0.25
C LEU A 60 -13.80 16.01 1.08
N TYR A 61 -13.52 14.70 1.11
CA TYR A 61 -13.08 13.99 2.30
C TYR A 61 -11.70 13.36 2.11
N ASP A 62 -10.91 13.36 3.17
CA ASP A 62 -9.62 12.68 3.23
C ASP A 62 -9.78 11.18 3.52
N ALA A 63 -8.66 10.46 3.62
CA ALA A 63 -8.64 9.01 3.88
C ALA A 63 -9.20 8.63 5.27
N SER A 64 -9.38 9.59 6.18
CA SER A 64 -10.01 9.40 7.49
C SER A 64 -11.50 9.79 7.48
N ASP A 65 -12.11 9.93 6.31
CA ASP A 65 -13.46 10.45 6.10
C ASP A 65 -13.67 11.85 6.72
N THR A 66 -12.59 12.61 6.90
CA THR A 66 -12.66 13.97 7.44
C THR A 66 -12.88 14.96 6.30
N LEU A 67 -13.91 15.81 6.46
CA LEU A 67 -14.26 16.85 5.50
C LEU A 67 -13.17 17.94 5.48
N PHE A 68 -12.53 18.16 4.33
CA PHE A 68 -11.53 19.23 4.16
C PHE A 68 -11.98 20.35 3.21
N SER A 69 -13.01 20.14 2.39
CA SER A 69 -13.64 21.27 1.68
C SER A 69 -14.39 22.17 2.66
N PRO A 70 -14.47 23.50 2.41
CA PRO A 70 -15.30 24.37 3.22
C PRO A 70 -16.78 24.01 3.07
N ASN A 71 -17.54 24.24 4.13
CA ASN A 71 -19.00 24.10 4.19
C ASN A 71 -19.66 25.35 4.79
N ASN A 72 -19.02 26.50 4.63
CA ASN A 72 -19.42 27.77 5.22
C ASN A 72 -19.02 28.98 4.36
N MET A 73 -18.80 28.76 3.05
CA MET A 73 -18.42 29.86 2.17
C MET A 73 -19.54 30.88 2.05
N THR A 74 -19.18 32.16 2.04
CA THR A 74 -20.14 33.29 1.91
C THR A 74 -19.90 34.12 0.65
N ALA A 75 -18.75 33.94 0.00
CA ALA A 75 -18.38 34.50 -1.29
C ALA A 75 -17.37 33.57 -1.98
N ASN A 76 -17.02 33.84 -3.24
CA ASN A 76 -16.03 33.04 -3.99
C ASN A 76 -14.65 33.00 -3.35
N ASP A 77 -14.31 33.93 -2.45
CA ASP A 77 -13.01 34.09 -1.82
C ASP A 77 -13.12 34.20 -0.28
N ALA A 78 -14.25 33.77 0.29
CA ALA A 78 -14.51 33.87 1.73
C ALA A 78 -15.21 32.60 2.29
N PRO A 79 -14.69 32.01 3.39
CA PRO A 79 -13.54 32.46 4.16
C PRO A 79 -12.19 32.15 3.48
N SER A 80 -11.21 33.03 3.69
CA SER A 80 -9.81 32.72 3.38
C SER A 80 -9.38 31.47 4.17
N PRO A 81 -8.60 30.55 3.59
CA PRO A 81 -7.85 30.68 2.32
C PRO A 81 -8.57 30.17 1.07
N TYR A 82 -9.84 29.78 1.17
CA TYR A 82 -10.55 29.11 0.09
C TYR A 82 -10.93 30.05 -1.06
N VAL A 83 -10.67 29.61 -2.29
CA VAL A 83 -11.09 30.34 -3.50
C VAL A 83 -11.83 29.41 -4.45
N VAL A 84 -13.02 29.81 -4.88
CA VAL A 84 -13.86 29.10 -5.84
C VAL A 84 -13.90 29.84 -7.17
N ALA A 85 -13.65 29.10 -8.24
CA ALA A 85 -13.86 29.56 -9.62
C ALA A 85 -14.75 28.57 -10.37
N TYR A 86 -15.42 29.01 -11.41
CA TYR A 86 -16.39 28.20 -12.15
C TYR A 86 -16.53 28.67 -13.59
N SER A 87 -17.03 27.80 -14.46
CA SER A 87 -17.23 28.09 -15.88
C SER A 87 -18.27 29.20 -16.13
N ALA A 88 -19.39 29.13 -15.41
CA ALA A 88 -20.47 30.10 -15.46
C ALA A 88 -21.41 29.91 -14.26
N ALA A 89 -22.28 30.88 -14.04
CA ALA A 89 -23.41 30.80 -13.11
C ALA A 89 -24.65 31.38 -13.79
N TYR A 90 -25.83 30.84 -13.48
CA TYR A 90 -27.08 31.27 -14.09
C TYR A 90 -27.42 32.73 -13.72
N ASN A 91 -27.20 33.10 -12.47
CA ASN A 91 -27.29 34.47 -11.97
C ASN A 91 -26.53 34.63 -10.63
N SER A 92 -26.53 35.83 -10.06
CA SER A 92 -25.82 36.15 -8.81
C SER A 92 -26.31 35.40 -7.56
N ALA A 93 -27.50 34.79 -7.60
CA ALA A 93 -27.99 33.95 -6.51
C ALA A 93 -27.51 32.50 -6.59
N THR A 94 -26.72 32.14 -7.61
CA THR A 94 -26.31 30.76 -7.93
C THR A 94 -24.81 30.64 -8.21
N TYR A 95 -23.99 31.50 -7.60
CA TYR A 95 -22.54 31.47 -7.74
C TYR A 95 -21.92 30.20 -7.15
N GLY A 96 -20.75 29.81 -7.69
CA GLY A 96 -20.09 28.53 -7.37
C GLY A 96 -19.80 28.31 -5.90
N TYR A 97 -19.51 29.36 -5.11
CA TYR A 97 -19.26 29.23 -3.67
C TYR A 97 -20.42 28.59 -2.90
N LYS A 98 -21.64 28.64 -3.45
CA LYS A 98 -22.83 28.04 -2.85
C LYS A 98 -22.83 26.52 -2.84
N ALA A 99 -22.01 25.88 -3.68
CA ALA A 99 -21.77 24.44 -3.57
C ALA A 99 -20.92 24.06 -2.35
N PHE A 100 -20.44 25.04 -1.58
CA PHE A 100 -19.57 24.89 -0.42
C PHE A 100 -20.04 25.75 0.76
N ASP A 101 -21.33 26.13 0.78
CA ASP A 101 -21.88 27.01 1.81
C ASP A 101 -22.50 26.27 2.99
N GLY A 102 -22.62 24.94 2.90
CA GLY A 102 -23.20 24.06 3.92
C GLY A 102 -24.69 24.33 4.21
N GLY A 103 -25.32 25.19 3.42
CA GLY A 103 -26.68 25.68 3.60
C GLY A 103 -27.66 25.05 2.63
N THR A 104 -28.60 25.86 2.17
CA THR A 104 -29.57 25.50 1.12
C THR A 104 -29.26 26.20 -0.20
N GLY A 105 -28.09 26.83 -0.31
CA GLY A 105 -27.59 27.39 -1.55
C GLY A 105 -27.32 26.29 -2.58
N TYR A 106 -27.13 26.71 -3.83
CA TYR A 106 -26.73 25.80 -4.90
C TYR A 106 -26.00 26.59 -5.98
N TRP A 107 -25.03 25.93 -6.60
CA TRP A 107 -24.45 26.40 -7.86
C TRP A 107 -25.31 25.88 -9.02
N LEU A 108 -25.67 26.77 -9.94
CA LEU A 108 -26.48 26.45 -11.11
C LEU A 108 -25.89 27.10 -12.35
N CYS A 109 -25.85 26.34 -13.44
CA CYS A 109 -25.47 26.83 -14.75
C CYS A 109 -26.46 26.34 -15.82
N ASN A 110 -26.72 27.16 -16.84
CA ASN A 110 -27.54 26.83 -18.01
C ASN A 110 -26.73 26.09 -19.10
N SER A 111 -25.93 25.11 -18.67
CA SER A 111 -25.18 24.20 -19.52
C SER A 111 -25.11 22.84 -18.84
N SER A 112 -25.17 21.75 -19.62
CA SER A 112 -24.91 20.38 -19.17
C SER A 112 -23.42 20.01 -19.18
N THR A 113 -22.56 20.90 -19.67
CA THR A 113 -21.10 20.77 -19.65
C THR A 113 -20.49 21.99 -18.96
N VAL A 114 -19.94 21.80 -17.77
CA VAL A 114 -19.51 22.87 -16.86
C VAL A 114 -18.32 22.45 -16.01
N TRP A 115 -17.66 23.40 -15.34
CA TRP A 115 -16.65 23.09 -14.34
C TRP A 115 -16.73 24.02 -13.13
N LEU A 116 -16.33 23.51 -11.96
CA LEU A 116 -16.22 24.21 -10.69
C LEU A 116 -14.92 23.79 -10.01
N THR A 117 -14.14 24.76 -9.51
CA THR A 117 -12.86 24.53 -8.84
C THR A 117 -12.89 25.06 -7.41
N LEU A 118 -12.20 24.37 -6.52
CA LEU A 118 -11.86 24.81 -5.17
C LEU A 118 -10.34 24.87 -5.02
N ASP A 119 -9.81 26.03 -4.68
CA ASP A 119 -8.45 26.24 -4.18
C ASP A 119 -8.47 26.21 -2.66
N LEU A 120 -7.71 25.30 -2.05
CA LEU A 120 -7.56 25.19 -0.59
C LEU A 120 -6.59 26.22 -0.01
N GLY A 121 -5.85 26.93 -0.87
CA GLY A 121 -4.83 27.90 -0.49
C GLY A 121 -3.44 27.30 -0.35
N GLU A 122 -2.45 28.18 -0.33
CA GLU A 122 -1.04 27.79 -0.23
C GLU A 122 -0.74 27.08 1.09
N GLY A 123 -0.08 25.92 1.02
CA GLY A 123 0.26 25.09 2.18
C GLY A 123 -0.85 24.15 2.66
N ASN A 124 -2.05 24.18 2.04
CA ASN A 124 -3.20 23.35 2.42
C ASN A 124 -3.51 22.27 1.36
N ALA A 125 -2.48 21.75 0.68
CA ALA A 125 -2.70 20.64 -0.23
C ALA A 125 -3.16 19.42 0.57
N GLU A 126 -4.27 18.82 0.16
CA GLU A 126 -4.89 17.71 0.88
C GLU A 126 -5.13 16.53 -0.05
N SER A 127 -5.17 15.32 0.50
CA SER A 127 -5.37 14.07 -0.22
C SER A 127 -6.86 13.72 -0.29
N LEU A 128 -7.49 13.83 -1.47
CA LEU A 128 -8.89 13.42 -1.65
C LEU A 128 -8.99 11.91 -1.62
N ALA A 129 -9.87 11.32 -0.81
CA ALA A 129 -10.17 9.89 -0.80
C ALA A 129 -11.61 9.58 -1.26
N SER A 130 -12.54 10.46 -0.92
CA SER A 130 -13.93 10.39 -1.37
C SER A 130 -14.53 11.79 -1.48
N TYR A 131 -15.65 11.92 -2.18
CA TYR A 131 -16.42 13.16 -2.21
C TYR A 131 -17.91 12.87 -2.27
N SER A 132 -18.73 13.80 -1.81
CA SER A 132 -20.18 13.70 -1.94
C SER A 132 -20.76 14.83 -2.77
N LEU A 133 -21.82 14.51 -3.51
CA LEU A 133 -22.62 15.45 -4.28
C LEU A 133 -24.05 15.40 -3.79
N LYS A 134 -24.62 16.57 -3.54
CA LYS A 134 -26.03 16.71 -3.18
C LYS A 134 -26.87 17.26 -4.34
N CYS A 135 -27.96 16.55 -4.63
CA CYS A 135 -28.94 16.89 -5.66
C CYS A 135 -30.01 17.87 -5.14
N GLY A 136 -30.64 18.59 -6.09
CA GLY A 136 -31.83 19.43 -5.94
C GLY A 136 -32.91 18.88 -5.00
N ASN A 137 -33.56 19.75 -4.22
CA ASN A 137 -34.55 19.35 -3.20
C ASN A 137 -35.97 19.05 -3.73
N SER A 138 -36.26 19.30 -5.01
CA SER A 138 -37.51 18.91 -5.69
C SER A 138 -37.48 19.30 -7.17
N GLY A 139 -38.21 18.58 -8.02
CA GLY A 139 -38.66 19.05 -9.34
C GLY A 139 -37.66 18.97 -10.50
N GLU A 140 -36.36 19.15 -10.25
CA GLU A 140 -35.34 19.30 -11.30
C GLU A 140 -34.13 18.38 -11.10
N LEU A 141 -34.43 17.10 -10.81
CA LEU A 141 -33.46 16.03 -10.56
C LEU A 141 -32.56 15.76 -11.77
N ASP A 142 -33.05 16.09 -12.97
CA ASP A 142 -32.33 15.99 -14.24
C ASP A 142 -31.26 17.08 -14.42
N ARG A 143 -31.07 17.99 -13.45
CA ARG A 143 -29.94 18.94 -13.41
C ARG A 143 -28.72 18.40 -12.67
N ALA A 144 -28.86 17.31 -11.92
CA ALA A 144 -27.72 16.71 -11.23
C ALA A 144 -26.65 16.22 -12.24
N PRO A 145 -25.36 16.22 -11.87
CA PRO A 145 -24.33 15.63 -12.69
C PRO A 145 -24.64 14.15 -13.02
N LYS A 146 -24.52 13.79 -14.30
CA LYS A 146 -24.62 12.41 -14.82
C LYS A 146 -23.24 11.83 -15.09
N ASN A 147 -22.37 12.63 -15.72
CA ASN A 147 -20.99 12.27 -16.06
C ASN A 147 -20.05 13.39 -15.64
N TRP A 148 -18.96 13.10 -14.94
CA TRP A 148 -17.96 14.09 -14.57
C TRP A 148 -16.59 13.48 -14.29
N ILE A 149 -15.58 14.33 -14.28
CA ILE A 149 -14.23 14.00 -13.86
C ILE A 149 -13.82 14.94 -12.73
N ILE A 150 -13.28 14.39 -11.63
CA ILE A 150 -12.56 15.14 -10.60
C ILE A 150 -11.09 15.21 -11.00
N TYR A 151 -10.53 16.41 -10.98
CA TYR A 151 -9.12 16.67 -11.20
C TYR A 151 -8.46 17.28 -9.96
N GLY A 152 -7.18 17.00 -9.81
CA GLY A 152 -6.28 17.61 -8.83
C GLY A 152 -5.20 18.45 -9.51
N SER A 153 -4.78 19.54 -8.88
CA SER A 153 -3.67 20.38 -9.34
C SER A 153 -2.94 21.06 -8.19
N ASN A 154 -1.64 21.28 -8.33
CA ASN A 154 -0.81 22.03 -7.38
C ASN A 154 -0.39 23.42 -7.91
N ASP A 155 -0.67 23.71 -9.18
CA ASP A 155 -0.32 24.98 -9.84
C ASP A 155 -1.56 25.72 -10.40
N GLY A 156 -2.74 25.11 -10.33
CA GLY A 156 -4.01 25.64 -10.85
C GLY A 156 -4.14 25.61 -12.38
N SER A 157 -3.13 25.11 -13.11
CA SER A 157 -3.06 25.14 -14.58
C SER A 157 -2.85 23.78 -15.22
N SER A 158 -2.06 22.91 -14.59
CA SER A 158 -1.81 21.53 -14.96
C SER A 158 -2.68 20.62 -14.09
N TRP A 159 -3.56 19.84 -14.70
CA TRP A 159 -4.58 19.07 -13.99
C TRP A 159 -4.38 17.57 -14.22
N ALA A 160 -4.25 16.82 -13.13
CA ALA A 160 -4.24 15.36 -13.13
C ALA A 160 -5.67 14.84 -12.90
N VAL A 161 -6.06 13.78 -13.61
CA VAL A 161 -7.32 13.09 -13.35
C VAL A 161 -7.21 12.36 -12.01
N VAL A 162 -8.14 12.62 -11.11
CA VAL A 162 -8.23 11.97 -9.79
C VAL A 162 -9.33 10.92 -9.78
N HIS A 163 -10.50 11.23 -10.35
CA HIS A 163 -11.61 10.29 -10.44
C HIS A 163 -12.49 10.57 -11.66
N SER A 164 -13.10 9.54 -12.25
CA SER A 164 -14.03 9.67 -13.38
C SER A 164 -15.30 8.89 -13.09
N VAL A 165 -16.45 9.54 -13.24
CA VAL A 165 -17.77 8.95 -13.01
C VAL A 165 -18.65 9.16 -14.23
N THR A 166 -19.38 8.12 -14.63
CA THR A 166 -20.35 8.17 -15.73
C THR A 166 -21.64 7.45 -15.34
N GLY A 167 -22.74 7.80 -16.01
CA GLY A 167 -24.00 7.06 -15.92
C GLY A 167 -24.80 7.28 -14.64
N GLN A 168 -24.53 8.34 -13.87
CA GLN A 168 -25.25 8.60 -12.63
C GLN A 168 -26.63 9.19 -12.89
N VAL A 169 -27.64 8.34 -12.81
CA VAL A 169 -29.05 8.66 -13.09
C VAL A 169 -29.93 8.43 -11.85
N ASP A 170 -31.23 8.71 -11.97
CA ASP A 170 -32.26 8.44 -10.97
C ASP A 170 -32.01 9.06 -9.58
N TRP A 171 -31.56 10.30 -9.58
CA TRP A 171 -31.38 11.07 -8.35
C TRP A 171 -32.72 11.27 -7.64
N SER A 172 -32.73 11.11 -6.31
CA SER A 172 -33.86 11.45 -5.46
C SER A 172 -33.75 12.88 -4.92
N ALA A 173 -34.88 13.49 -4.61
CA ALA A 173 -34.93 14.85 -4.08
C ALA A 173 -34.14 14.98 -2.78
N GLY A 174 -33.13 15.88 -2.77
CA GLY A 174 -32.23 16.10 -1.64
C GLY A 174 -31.23 14.98 -1.38
N GLU A 175 -31.14 13.99 -2.27
CA GLU A 175 -30.20 12.87 -2.15
C GLU A 175 -28.76 13.38 -2.12
N THR A 176 -27.97 12.81 -1.22
CA THR A 176 -26.52 12.96 -1.21
C THR A 176 -25.90 11.62 -1.58
N ARG A 177 -25.14 11.59 -2.68
CA ARG A 177 -24.37 10.41 -3.07
C ARG A 177 -22.90 10.63 -2.75
N THR A 178 -22.28 9.66 -2.09
CA THR A 178 -20.85 9.63 -1.83
C THR A 178 -20.17 8.75 -2.87
N PHE A 179 -19.07 9.22 -3.41
CA PHE A 179 -18.29 8.57 -4.45
C PHE A 179 -16.89 8.29 -3.90
N HIS A 180 -16.49 7.03 -4.02
CA HIS A 180 -15.13 6.55 -3.74
C HIS A 180 -14.42 6.29 -5.07
N PHE A 181 -13.08 6.36 -5.10
CA PHE A 181 -12.31 6.05 -6.31
C PHE A 181 -12.29 4.56 -6.67
N CYS A 182 -12.58 3.73 -5.68
CA CYS A 182 -12.57 2.28 -5.70
C CYS A 182 -13.54 1.80 -4.63
N ASP A 183 -14.01 0.56 -4.75
CA ASP A 183 -14.85 -0.07 -3.72
C ASP A 183 -14.04 -0.39 -2.46
N VAL A 184 -12.75 -0.69 -2.62
CA VAL A 184 -11.82 -0.95 -1.53
C VAL A 184 -10.43 -0.43 -1.86
N HIS A 185 -9.82 0.33 -0.94
CA HIS A 185 -8.42 0.76 -1.07
C HIS A 185 -7.50 -0.07 -0.18
N CYS A 186 -6.29 -0.31 -0.67
CA CYS A 186 -5.18 -0.95 0.05
C CYS A 186 -4.28 0.07 0.78
N SER A 187 -4.71 1.33 0.87
CA SER A 187 -4.09 2.40 1.67
C SER A 187 -2.60 2.67 1.38
N GLY A 188 -2.12 2.30 0.21
CA GLY A 188 -0.71 2.41 -0.19
C GLY A 188 0.16 1.26 0.31
N HIS A 189 -0.44 0.20 0.85
CA HIS A 189 0.26 -0.97 1.36
C HIS A 189 0.33 -2.14 0.38
N CYS A 190 -0.49 -2.16 -0.68
CA CYS A 190 -0.31 -3.14 -1.76
C CYS A 190 0.81 -2.71 -2.71
N GLN A 191 1.31 -3.65 -3.52
CA GLN A 191 2.21 -3.33 -4.61
C GLN A 191 1.50 -2.48 -5.68
N THR A 192 2.27 -1.67 -6.40
CA THR A 192 1.76 -0.81 -7.49
C THR A 192 1.16 -1.61 -8.64
N ASP A 193 1.59 -2.86 -8.79
CA ASP A 193 1.09 -3.81 -9.78
C ASP A 193 0.03 -4.75 -9.19
N PHE A 194 -0.53 -4.44 -8.02
CA PHE A 194 -1.54 -5.26 -7.30
C PHE A 194 -1.16 -6.75 -7.14
N GLY A 195 0.10 -7.14 -7.37
CA GLY A 195 0.51 -8.54 -7.43
C GLY A 195 0.38 -9.27 -6.10
N ASP A 196 0.32 -8.53 -5.00
CA ASP A 196 0.23 -9.05 -3.65
C ASP A 196 -1.20 -9.12 -3.08
N ILE A 197 -2.23 -8.72 -3.85
CA ILE A 197 -3.61 -8.83 -3.36
C ILE A 197 -4.06 -10.29 -3.31
N ARG A 198 -4.77 -10.69 -2.25
CA ARG A 198 -5.34 -12.04 -2.13
C ARG A 198 -6.72 -12.00 -1.51
N PHE A 199 -7.69 -12.67 -2.13
CA PHE A 199 -9.05 -12.82 -1.60
C PHE A 199 -9.19 -14.14 -0.86
N HIS A 200 -9.80 -14.10 0.31
CA HIS A 200 -10.11 -15.25 1.14
C HIS A 200 -11.56 -15.18 1.61
N ASN A 201 -12.16 -16.31 1.96
CA ASN A 201 -13.43 -16.31 2.69
C ASN A 201 -13.19 -16.08 4.20
N ALA A 202 -14.27 -15.96 4.97
CA ALA A 202 -14.21 -15.78 6.42
C ALA A 202 -13.47 -16.89 7.19
N ALA A 203 -13.38 -18.10 6.62
CA ALA A 203 -12.66 -19.24 7.17
C ALA A 203 -11.18 -19.30 6.72
N ASP A 204 -10.70 -18.23 6.09
CA ASP A 204 -9.35 -18.06 5.57
C ASP A 204 -8.96 -19.02 4.43
N ALA A 205 -9.93 -19.57 3.70
CA ALA A 205 -9.66 -20.31 2.47
C ALA A 205 -9.52 -19.32 1.30
N ALA A 206 -8.50 -19.52 0.46
CA ALA A 206 -8.27 -18.71 -0.73
C ALA A 206 -9.47 -18.80 -1.70
N LEU A 207 -9.79 -17.66 -2.31
CA LEU A 207 -10.81 -17.53 -3.33
C LEU A 207 -10.16 -17.29 -4.68
N ASP A 208 -10.81 -17.79 -5.74
CA ASP A 208 -10.39 -17.50 -7.11
C ASP A 208 -10.79 -16.06 -7.48
N TYR A 209 -9.90 -15.37 -8.18
CA TYR A 209 -10.13 -14.01 -8.66
C TYR A 209 -9.37 -13.73 -9.95
N MET A 210 -9.80 -12.71 -10.68
CA MET A 210 -9.19 -12.23 -11.92
C MET A 210 -9.10 -10.71 -11.89
N ILE A 211 -7.90 -10.19 -12.04
CA ILE A 211 -7.64 -8.76 -12.20
C ILE A 211 -7.91 -8.39 -13.66
N ASP A 212 -8.90 -7.52 -13.89
CA ASP A 212 -9.26 -6.99 -15.20
C ASP A 212 -8.31 -5.84 -15.58
N TRP A 213 -7.05 -6.19 -15.87
CA TRP A 213 -5.96 -5.25 -16.16
C TRP A 213 -6.29 -4.06 -17.08
N PRO A 214 -7.07 -4.21 -18.17
CA PRO A 214 -7.50 -3.10 -19.01
C PRO A 214 -8.29 -1.99 -18.30
N THR A 215 -8.85 -2.28 -17.12
CA THR A 215 -9.58 -1.30 -16.30
C THR A 215 -8.66 -0.55 -15.33
N LEU A 216 -7.35 -0.84 -15.36
CA LEU A 216 -6.36 -0.09 -14.60
C LEU A 216 -6.43 1.39 -15.02
N THR A 217 -6.75 2.23 -14.05
CA THR A 217 -6.77 3.69 -14.22
C THR A 217 -5.97 4.37 -13.13
N GLY A 218 -5.74 5.68 -13.28
CA GLY A 218 -4.92 6.45 -12.35
C GLY A 218 -3.42 6.29 -12.57
N THR A 219 -2.65 6.89 -11.67
CA THR A 219 -1.19 6.84 -11.66
C THR A 219 -0.71 6.57 -10.25
N THR A 220 0.37 5.82 -10.11
CA THR A 220 0.99 5.58 -8.81
C THR A 220 1.39 6.90 -8.14
N PRO A 221 1.18 7.05 -6.83
CA PRO A 221 0.29 6.24 -5.99
C PRO A 221 -1.15 6.76 -6.17
N ASN A 222 -2.14 5.90 -6.41
CA ASN A 222 -3.59 6.17 -6.69
C ASN A 222 -4.09 5.43 -7.95
N GLN A 223 -3.50 4.28 -8.26
CA GLN A 223 -4.07 3.43 -9.29
C GLN A 223 -5.30 2.70 -8.75
N SER A 224 -6.24 2.36 -9.62
CA SER A 224 -7.32 1.43 -9.30
C SER A 224 -7.56 0.46 -10.44
N VAL A 225 -7.95 -0.76 -10.12
CA VAL A 225 -8.18 -1.84 -11.09
C VAL A 225 -9.42 -2.62 -10.72
N GLY A 226 -10.19 -3.01 -11.73
CA GLY A 226 -11.31 -3.94 -11.60
C GLY A 226 -10.83 -5.35 -11.28
N VAL A 227 -11.55 -6.02 -10.40
CA VAL A 227 -11.28 -7.40 -9.99
C VAL A 227 -12.60 -8.17 -9.93
N TRP A 228 -12.62 -9.31 -10.61
CA TRP A 228 -13.66 -10.31 -10.45
C TRP A 228 -13.24 -11.30 -9.37
N VAL A 229 -14.07 -11.50 -8.36
CA VAL A 229 -13.82 -12.43 -7.25
C VAL A 229 -14.92 -13.48 -7.24
N ALA A 230 -14.61 -14.75 -7.00
CA ALA A 230 -15.57 -15.84 -6.89
C ALA A 230 -15.76 -16.29 -5.43
N PRO A 231 -16.43 -15.49 -4.57
CA PRO A 231 -16.50 -15.79 -3.13
C PRO A 231 -17.40 -16.97 -2.75
N SER A 232 -18.10 -17.57 -3.72
CA SER A 232 -19.15 -18.56 -3.48
C SER A 232 -20.21 -18.09 -2.48
N PRO A 233 -20.91 -16.95 -2.75
CA PRO A 233 -21.93 -16.45 -1.85
C PRO A 233 -23.14 -17.39 -1.88
N GLY A 234 -23.42 -18.02 -0.73
CA GLY A 234 -24.60 -18.87 -0.54
C GLY A 234 -25.91 -18.09 -0.51
N THR A 235 -26.95 -18.66 0.13
CA THR A 235 -28.23 -17.96 0.35
C THR A 235 -28.18 -16.92 1.46
N SER A 236 -27.02 -16.72 2.10
CA SER A 236 -26.81 -15.75 3.16
C SER A 236 -25.60 -14.88 2.83
N ALA A 237 -25.54 -13.68 3.40
CA ALA A 237 -24.36 -12.83 3.28
C ALA A 237 -23.11 -13.57 3.79
N THR A 238 -22.01 -13.42 3.07
CA THR A 238 -20.72 -14.05 3.40
C THR A 238 -19.61 -13.00 3.41
N ASP A 239 -18.67 -13.17 4.33
CA ASP A 239 -17.52 -12.27 4.41
C ASP A 239 -16.41 -12.72 3.46
N VAL A 240 -15.81 -11.72 2.82
CA VAL A 240 -14.64 -11.83 1.97
C VAL A 240 -13.54 -10.96 2.57
N VAL A 241 -12.35 -11.53 2.71
CA VAL A 241 -11.17 -10.87 3.26
C VAL A 241 -10.19 -10.61 2.12
N LEU A 242 -9.91 -9.34 1.86
CA LEU A 242 -8.84 -8.89 0.98
C LEU A 242 -7.58 -8.71 1.81
N LYS A 243 -6.51 -9.44 1.50
CA LYS A 243 -5.17 -9.33 2.13
C LYS A 243 -4.15 -8.74 1.15
N TYR A 244 -3.20 -7.97 1.67
CA TYR A 244 -2.12 -7.30 0.90
C TYR A 244 -0.97 -6.88 1.85
N GLY A 245 0.13 -6.32 1.33
CA GLY A 245 1.31 -5.91 2.09
C GLY A 245 2.52 -6.82 1.94
N ASP A 246 2.36 -7.97 1.28
CA ASP A 246 3.45 -8.93 1.08
C ASP A 246 4.15 -8.67 -0.26
N ALA A 247 5.21 -7.86 -0.20
CA ALA A 247 6.04 -7.52 -1.36
C ALA A 247 6.76 -8.72 -2.02
N ALA A 248 6.72 -9.92 -1.41
CA ALA A 248 7.28 -11.13 -2.01
C ALA A 248 6.30 -11.86 -2.95
N LEU A 249 5.00 -11.52 -2.88
CA LEU A 249 3.98 -12.11 -3.73
C LEU A 249 3.98 -11.50 -5.14
N THR A 250 3.54 -12.29 -6.11
CA THR A 250 3.34 -11.90 -7.51
C THR A 250 1.90 -12.14 -7.92
N ASP A 251 1.46 -11.56 -9.04
CA ASP A 251 0.12 -11.73 -9.60
C ASP A 251 -0.35 -13.19 -9.56
N ALA A 252 -1.52 -13.43 -8.98
CA ALA A 252 -2.19 -14.72 -8.91
C ALA A 252 -3.61 -14.68 -9.51
N SER A 253 -3.87 -13.70 -10.39
CA SER A 253 -5.07 -13.59 -11.21
C SER A 253 -5.25 -14.83 -12.11
N ASP A 254 -6.44 -15.45 -12.07
CA ASP A 254 -6.82 -16.58 -12.90
C ASP A 254 -8.28 -16.48 -13.37
N GLY A 255 -8.50 -15.91 -14.57
CA GLY A 255 -9.83 -15.84 -15.16
C GLY A 255 -10.45 -17.20 -15.51
N ALA A 256 -9.65 -18.23 -15.77
CA ALA A 256 -10.19 -19.55 -16.11
C ALA A 256 -10.76 -20.26 -14.87
N ALA A 257 -10.27 -19.95 -13.67
CA ALA A 257 -10.84 -20.41 -12.40
C ALA A 257 -12.14 -19.67 -12.04
N VAL A 258 -12.27 -18.40 -12.44
CA VAL A 258 -13.42 -17.55 -12.08
C VAL A 258 -14.64 -17.74 -13.00
N PHE A 259 -14.44 -17.95 -14.30
CA PHE A 259 -15.52 -17.92 -15.30
C PHE A 259 -15.81 -19.30 -15.92
N ILE A 260 -17.05 -19.47 -16.44
CA ILE A 260 -17.43 -20.67 -17.21
C ILE A 260 -16.60 -20.75 -18.50
N LYS A 261 -16.42 -19.59 -19.16
CA LYS A 261 -15.49 -19.41 -20.27
C LYS A 261 -14.76 -18.09 -20.09
N TYR A 262 -13.45 -18.13 -20.28
CA TYR A 262 -12.60 -16.96 -20.38
C TYR A 262 -11.69 -17.10 -21.60
N LYS A 263 -11.80 -16.18 -22.55
CA LYS A 263 -11.05 -16.19 -23.81
C LYS A 263 -10.37 -14.83 -24.02
N PRO A 264 -9.14 -14.68 -23.50
CA PRO A 264 -8.33 -13.48 -23.71
C PRO A 264 -7.47 -13.55 -24.98
N PHE A 265 -7.52 -14.66 -25.73
CA PHE A 265 -6.80 -14.87 -27.00
C PHE A 265 -5.26 -14.77 -26.92
N GLU A 266 -4.67 -14.99 -25.75
CA GLU A 266 -3.22 -14.93 -25.52
C GLU A 266 -2.43 -16.18 -25.99
N SER A 267 -3.07 -17.07 -26.74
CA SER A 267 -2.47 -18.30 -27.32
C SER A 267 -2.31 -18.18 -28.84
N GLY A 268 -1.32 -18.87 -29.42
CA GLY A 268 -1.05 -18.83 -30.87
C GLY A 268 -0.28 -17.60 -31.34
N ASN A 269 0.23 -17.63 -32.57
CA ASN A 269 0.95 -16.51 -33.17
C ASN A 269 0.02 -15.66 -34.05
N ASP A 270 0.43 -14.45 -34.39
CA ASP A 270 -0.23 -13.61 -35.40
C ASP A 270 -0.54 -14.42 -36.68
N GLY A 271 -1.77 -14.35 -37.17
CA GLY A 271 -2.28 -15.12 -38.31
C GLY A 271 -2.59 -16.60 -38.03
N THR A 272 -2.48 -17.07 -36.79
CA THR A 272 -2.86 -18.45 -36.45
C THR A 272 -4.38 -18.56 -36.44
N SER A 273 -4.94 -19.55 -37.14
CA SER A 273 -6.38 -19.85 -37.08
C SER A 273 -6.88 -20.00 -35.64
N LEU A 274 -8.02 -19.40 -35.33
CA LEU A 274 -8.57 -19.35 -33.98
C LEU A 274 -8.78 -20.73 -33.37
N SER A 275 -9.29 -21.69 -34.16
CA SER A 275 -9.48 -23.09 -33.75
C SER A 275 -8.19 -23.86 -33.47
N THR A 276 -7.05 -23.37 -33.96
CA THR A 276 -5.72 -23.95 -33.69
C THR A 276 -5.08 -23.30 -32.46
N ALA A 277 -5.27 -22.00 -32.29
CA ALA A 277 -4.77 -21.25 -31.14
C ALA A 277 -5.51 -21.60 -29.83
N ASP A 278 -6.82 -21.85 -29.93
CA ASP A 278 -7.67 -22.24 -28.80
C ASP A 278 -8.68 -23.31 -29.26
N GLY A 279 -8.50 -24.53 -28.74
CA GLY A 279 -9.28 -25.70 -29.14
C GLY A 279 -10.76 -25.65 -28.76
N ASP A 280 -11.20 -24.67 -27.97
CA ASP A 280 -12.63 -24.46 -27.71
C ASP A 280 -13.34 -23.82 -28.91
N TRP A 281 -12.63 -23.11 -29.78
CA TRP A 281 -13.22 -22.41 -30.91
C TRP A 281 -13.34 -23.29 -32.14
N THR A 282 -14.45 -23.17 -32.85
CA THR A 282 -14.65 -23.77 -34.17
C THR A 282 -14.73 -22.66 -35.21
N VAL A 283 -13.85 -22.69 -36.22
CA VAL A 283 -13.97 -21.84 -37.41
C VAL A 283 -14.86 -22.55 -38.42
N VAL A 284 -16.04 -21.98 -38.67
CA VAL A 284 -17.06 -22.60 -39.53
C VAL A 284 -16.90 -22.15 -40.98
N GLN A 285 -16.54 -20.89 -41.20
CA GLN A 285 -16.39 -20.31 -42.53
C GLN A 285 -15.38 -19.15 -42.49
N GLY A 286 -14.69 -18.91 -43.62
CA GLY A 286 -13.76 -17.80 -43.77
C GLY A 286 -12.52 -17.91 -42.87
N ALA A 287 -11.79 -16.81 -42.75
CA ALA A 287 -10.58 -16.73 -41.94
C ALA A 287 -10.89 -16.04 -40.60
N CYS A 288 -10.73 -16.79 -39.51
CA CYS A 288 -10.77 -16.27 -38.14
C CYS A 288 -9.42 -16.60 -37.50
N GLU A 289 -8.65 -15.58 -37.15
CA GLU A 289 -7.23 -15.73 -36.80
C GLU A 289 -6.89 -14.90 -35.55
N ILE A 290 -5.73 -15.20 -34.96
CA ILE A 290 -5.13 -14.38 -33.90
C ILE A 290 -4.49 -13.15 -34.52
N ASP A 291 -4.78 -11.97 -33.98
CA ASP A 291 -4.21 -10.68 -34.41
C ASP A 291 -3.46 -10.03 -33.25
N THR A 292 -2.30 -9.46 -33.57
CA THR A 292 -1.45 -8.70 -32.64
C THR A 292 -1.55 -7.18 -32.87
N ALA A 293 -2.13 -6.76 -34.00
CA ALA A 293 -2.25 -5.34 -34.33
C ALA A 293 -3.30 -4.66 -33.45
N GLN A 294 -4.54 -5.16 -33.48
CA GLN A 294 -5.63 -4.69 -32.64
C GLN A 294 -5.81 -5.64 -31.46
N LYS A 295 -5.75 -5.08 -30.24
CA LYS A 295 -6.07 -5.79 -29.00
C LYS A 295 -6.71 -4.82 -28.02
N TYR A 296 -7.60 -5.33 -27.17
CA TYR A 296 -8.15 -4.58 -26.06
C TYR A 296 -7.28 -4.79 -24.82
N ALA A 297 -7.00 -6.06 -24.50
CA ALA A 297 -6.19 -6.48 -23.37
C ALA A 297 -4.93 -7.22 -23.84
N GLY A 298 -3.96 -7.40 -22.95
CA GLY A 298 -2.82 -8.27 -23.19
C GLY A 298 -2.05 -7.95 -24.47
N THR A 299 -1.74 -8.99 -25.26
CA THR A 299 -0.89 -8.87 -26.45
C THR A 299 -1.59 -9.25 -27.74
N ARG A 300 -2.82 -9.79 -27.70
CA ARG A 300 -3.51 -10.37 -28.87
C ARG A 300 -5.03 -10.19 -28.80
N SER A 301 -5.71 -10.42 -29.92
CA SER A 301 -7.17 -10.60 -29.98
C SER A 301 -7.55 -11.57 -31.09
N ALA A 302 -8.83 -11.89 -31.23
CA ALA A 302 -9.35 -12.61 -32.40
C ALA A 302 -9.76 -11.63 -33.50
N LEU A 303 -9.33 -11.87 -34.73
CA LEU A 303 -9.73 -11.17 -35.95
C LEU A 303 -10.60 -12.09 -36.81
N LEU A 304 -11.78 -11.62 -37.18
CA LEU A 304 -12.63 -12.24 -38.18
C LEU A 304 -12.57 -11.40 -39.46
N HIS A 305 -12.01 -11.96 -40.52
CA HIS A 305 -11.83 -11.23 -41.77
C HIS A 305 -13.14 -10.98 -42.49
N GLY A 306 -13.39 -9.73 -42.85
CA GLY A 306 -14.35 -9.37 -43.87
C GLY A 306 -13.76 -9.67 -45.24
N VAL A 307 -14.55 -10.27 -46.13
CA VAL A 307 -14.11 -10.56 -47.50
C VAL A 307 -15.26 -10.23 -48.44
N ASP A 308 -14.96 -9.76 -49.65
CA ASP A 308 -16.02 -9.56 -50.64
C ASP A 308 -16.67 -10.89 -51.01
N GLY A 309 -17.99 -10.99 -50.82
CA GLY A 309 -18.77 -12.18 -51.18
C GLY A 309 -18.65 -13.38 -50.23
N THR A 310 -17.81 -13.34 -49.19
CA THR A 310 -17.85 -14.31 -48.06
C THR A 310 -17.70 -13.61 -46.70
N TYR A 311 -18.11 -14.23 -45.60
CA TYR A 311 -17.80 -13.78 -44.24
C TYR A 311 -16.88 -14.76 -43.54
N ALA A 312 -16.28 -14.31 -42.45
CA ALA A 312 -15.64 -15.14 -41.43
C ALA A 312 -16.64 -15.43 -40.30
N LEU A 313 -16.65 -16.66 -39.82
CA LEU A 313 -17.54 -17.16 -38.78
C LEU A 313 -16.78 -18.09 -37.85
N ALA A 314 -16.75 -17.74 -36.58
CA ALA A 314 -16.31 -18.62 -35.50
C ALA A 314 -17.42 -18.84 -34.48
N THR A 315 -17.42 -20.01 -33.86
CA THR A 315 -18.36 -20.38 -32.79
C THR A 315 -17.63 -20.92 -31.59
N LEU A 316 -18.07 -20.53 -30.39
CA LEU A 316 -17.62 -21.07 -29.10
C LEU A 316 -18.78 -21.84 -28.46
N PRO A 317 -18.61 -23.10 -28.02
CA PRO A 317 -19.66 -23.82 -27.31
C PRO A 317 -20.06 -23.11 -26.01
N VAL A 318 -21.36 -22.79 -25.90
CA VAL A 318 -21.96 -22.15 -24.72
C VAL A 318 -23.32 -22.80 -24.50
N THR A 319 -23.50 -23.47 -23.36
CA THR A 319 -24.78 -24.07 -23.01
C THR A 319 -25.80 -22.97 -22.68
N PRO A 320 -26.99 -22.96 -23.31
CA PRO A 320 -28.05 -22.00 -23.01
C PRO A 320 -28.49 -22.15 -21.55
N SER A 321 -28.58 -21.02 -20.84
CA SER A 321 -29.04 -20.98 -19.45
C SER A 321 -29.57 -19.58 -19.13
N ALA A 322 -30.57 -19.49 -18.25
CA ALA A 322 -31.01 -18.22 -17.69
C ALA A 322 -30.00 -17.64 -16.67
N ASP A 323 -29.12 -18.51 -16.15
CA ASP A 323 -28.16 -18.22 -15.09
C ASP A 323 -26.77 -17.85 -15.64
N ILE A 324 -26.68 -17.35 -16.87
CA ILE A 324 -25.41 -16.88 -17.47
C ILE A 324 -25.52 -15.47 -18.01
N ALA A 325 -24.38 -14.78 -18.01
CA ALA A 325 -24.14 -13.57 -18.77
C ALA A 325 -23.00 -13.83 -19.75
N ILE A 326 -23.12 -13.28 -20.95
CA ILE A 326 -22.12 -13.40 -22.02
C ILE A 326 -21.64 -11.98 -22.32
N SER A 327 -20.37 -11.71 -22.06
CA SER A 327 -19.74 -10.44 -22.38
C SER A 327 -18.50 -10.62 -23.25
N PHE A 328 -18.21 -9.59 -24.04
CA PHE A 328 -17.04 -9.56 -24.90
C PHE A 328 -16.72 -8.12 -25.32
N LYS A 329 -15.46 -7.90 -25.70
CA LYS A 329 -15.02 -6.67 -26.34
C LYS A 329 -15.10 -6.84 -27.84
N ILE A 330 -15.59 -5.82 -28.52
CA ILE A 330 -15.72 -5.80 -29.97
C ILE A 330 -15.19 -4.48 -30.54
N ARG A 331 -14.51 -4.57 -31.69
CA ARG A 331 -14.02 -3.42 -32.45
C ARG A 331 -14.23 -3.65 -33.95
N LYS A 332 -14.54 -2.57 -34.66
CA LYS A 332 -14.57 -2.53 -36.14
C LYS A 332 -13.60 -1.45 -36.68
N PRO A 333 -13.14 -1.55 -37.94
CA PRO A 333 -12.11 -0.67 -38.49
C PRO A 333 -12.50 0.81 -38.48
N SER A 334 -13.77 1.11 -38.78
CA SER A 334 -14.26 2.49 -38.87
C SER A 334 -15.78 2.57 -38.67
N ALA A 335 -16.30 3.81 -38.57
CA ALA A 335 -17.75 4.03 -38.54
C ALA A 335 -18.43 3.61 -39.86
N ALA A 336 -17.69 3.57 -40.97
CA ALA A 336 -18.20 3.16 -42.26
C ALA A 336 -18.18 1.64 -42.48
N SER A 337 -17.54 0.88 -41.57
CA SER A 337 -17.43 -0.58 -41.65
C SER A 337 -18.79 -1.28 -41.60
N GLY A 338 -18.82 -2.47 -42.18
CA GLY A 338 -20.00 -3.32 -42.24
C GLY A 338 -20.53 -3.76 -40.86
N VAL A 339 -21.69 -4.40 -40.89
CA VAL A 339 -22.41 -4.96 -39.74
C VAL A 339 -21.82 -6.29 -39.28
N VAL A 340 -21.28 -6.32 -38.07
CA VAL A 340 -20.86 -7.54 -37.36
C VAL A 340 -22.08 -8.19 -36.72
N ALA A 341 -22.22 -9.51 -36.82
CA ALA A 341 -23.32 -10.26 -36.21
C ALA A 341 -22.83 -11.11 -35.04
N ILE A 342 -23.56 -11.07 -33.92
CA ILE A 342 -23.30 -11.86 -32.72
C ILE A 342 -24.60 -12.56 -32.34
N GLY A 343 -24.55 -13.85 -32.03
CA GLY A 343 -25.74 -14.58 -31.63
C GLY A 343 -25.50 -15.66 -30.58
N HIS A 344 -26.56 -15.99 -29.84
CA HIS A 344 -26.61 -17.12 -28.94
C HIS A 344 -28.07 -17.60 -28.83
N GLY A 345 -28.30 -18.91 -28.88
CA GLY A 345 -29.66 -19.44 -28.84
C GLY A 345 -29.74 -20.85 -28.25
N ASP A 346 -30.95 -21.27 -27.93
CA ASP A 346 -31.26 -22.57 -27.34
C ASP A 346 -31.60 -23.66 -28.39
N GLY A 347 -31.67 -23.25 -29.66
CA GLY A 347 -32.07 -24.09 -30.79
C GLY A 347 -33.55 -23.98 -31.19
N SER A 348 -34.34 -23.26 -30.40
CA SER A 348 -35.71 -22.85 -30.73
C SER A 348 -35.77 -21.35 -31.06
N SER A 349 -35.06 -20.54 -30.27
CA SER A 349 -34.91 -19.10 -30.44
C SER A 349 -33.45 -18.67 -30.25
N ARG A 350 -33.13 -17.45 -30.68
CA ARG A 350 -31.79 -16.86 -30.54
C ARG A 350 -31.86 -15.35 -30.26
N ALA A 351 -31.02 -14.92 -29.34
CA ALA A 351 -30.55 -13.54 -29.29
C ALA A 351 -29.66 -13.28 -30.51
N TRP A 352 -29.84 -12.13 -31.15
CA TRP A 352 -29.08 -11.79 -32.35
C TRP A 352 -28.84 -10.30 -32.45
N LEU A 353 -27.58 -9.93 -32.36
CA LEU A 353 -27.11 -8.55 -32.32
C LEU A 353 -26.37 -8.20 -33.59
N TYR A 354 -26.46 -6.92 -33.91
CA TYR A 354 -25.76 -6.31 -35.01
C TYR A 354 -25.05 -5.04 -34.56
N TYR A 355 -23.77 -4.94 -34.90
CA TYR A 355 -22.97 -3.73 -34.70
C TYR A 355 -22.38 -3.28 -36.03
N GLY A 356 -22.84 -2.14 -36.54
CA GLY A 356 -22.30 -1.52 -37.74
C GLY A 356 -23.38 -0.74 -38.49
N LYS A 357 -23.11 -0.47 -39.76
CA LYS A 357 -23.97 0.38 -40.59
C LYS A 357 -25.11 -0.39 -41.24
N GLU A 358 -26.35 -0.07 -40.86
CA GLU A 358 -27.55 -0.54 -41.56
C GLU A 358 -28.33 0.64 -42.15
N GLY A 359 -28.40 0.69 -43.49
CA GLY A 359 -28.93 1.87 -44.19
C GLY A 359 -28.06 3.11 -43.95
N ASP A 360 -28.66 4.20 -43.46
CA ASP A 360 -27.98 5.48 -43.20
C ASP A 360 -27.36 5.59 -41.78
N TYR A 361 -27.59 4.60 -40.90
CA TYR A 361 -27.26 4.69 -39.48
C TYR A 361 -26.18 3.67 -39.09
N ASP A 362 -25.18 4.10 -38.31
CA ASP A 362 -24.12 3.24 -37.74
C ASP A 362 -24.33 3.09 -36.23
N GLY A 363 -24.54 1.87 -35.76
CA GLY A 363 -24.82 1.63 -34.35
C GLY A 363 -25.19 0.19 -34.01
N VAL A 364 -25.90 0.05 -32.88
CA VAL A 364 -26.28 -1.25 -32.30
C VAL A 364 -27.76 -1.51 -32.51
N TYR A 365 -28.06 -2.74 -32.92
CA TYR A 365 -29.41 -3.24 -33.18
C TYR A 365 -29.53 -4.69 -32.71
N TYR A 366 -30.76 -5.12 -32.45
CA TYR A 366 -31.08 -6.55 -32.36
C TYR A 366 -32.12 -6.96 -33.40
N LEU A 367 -32.10 -8.23 -33.79
CA LEU A 367 -33.15 -8.83 -34.61
C LEU A 367 -34.31 -9.25 -33.71
N ASN A 368 -35.47 -8.64 -33.89
CA ASN A 368 -36.65 -8.94 -33.11
C ASN A 368 -37.36 -10.23 -33.59
N SER A 369 -38.38 -10.64 -32.84
CA SER A 369 -39.19 -11.84 -33.10
C SER A 369 -39.91 -11.86 -34.46
N SER A 370 -39.98 -10.72 -35.17
CA SER A 370 -40.60 -10.61 -36.49
C SER A 370 -39.59 -10.63 -37.66
N LEU A 371 -38.33 -11.00 -37.40
CA LEU A 371 -37.22 -10.93 -38.36
C LEU A 371 -36.98 -9.50 -38.87
N ALA A 372 -37.22 -8.51 -38.02
CA ALA A 372 -36.95 -7.10 -38.29
C ALA A 372 -35.92 -6.57 -37.30
N TYR A 373 -35.12 -5.62 -37.73
CA TYR A 373 -34.18 -4.94 -36.84
C TYR A 373 -34.95 -4.00 -35.90
N SER A 374 -34.45 -3.87 -34.67
CA SER A 374 -34.90 -2.85 -33.74
C SER A 374 -34.68 -1.45 -34.31
N SER A 375 -35.25 -0.44 -33.66
CA SER A 375 -34.73 0.92 -33.83
C SER A 375 -33.26 0.98 -33.37
N LEU A 376 -32.52 1.97 -33.87
CA LEU A 376 -31.16 2.27 -33.41
C LEU A 376 -31.16 2.43 -31.89
N LEU A 377 -30.40 1.58 -31.20
CA LEU A 377 -30.30 1.60 -29.74
C LEU A 377 -29.29 2.63 -29.26
N THR A 378 -28.09 2.61 -29.88
CA THR A 378 -27.01 3.54 -29.56
C THR A 378 -26.02 3.63 -30.71
N THR A 379 -25.35 4.76 -30.84
CA THR A 379 -24.25 4.98 -31.79
C THR A 379 -22.91 4.76 -31.10
N LEU A 380 -21.97 4.12 -31.78
CA LEU A 380 -20.65 3.82 -31.25
C LEU A 380 -19.55 4.38 -32.16
N ALA A 381 -18.41 4.73 -31.58
CA ALA A 381 -17.28 5.22 -32.37
C ALA A 381 -16.67 4.08 -33.20
N GLY A 382 -16.34 4.35 -34.46
CA GLY A 382 -15.50 3.45 -35.24
C GLY A 382 -14.08 3.41 -34.69
N ALA A 383 -13.33 2.34 -35.01
CA ALA A 383 -11.94 2.16 -34.59
C ALA A 383 -11.71 2.10 -33.07
N ALA A 384 -12.78 2.01 -32.26
CA ALA A 384 -12.75 1.92 -30.81
C ALA A 384 -13.25 0.54 -30.33
N TRP A 385 -12.80 0.15 -29.14
CA TRP A 385 -13.29 -1.04 -28.45
C TRP A 385 -14.54 -0.72 -27.64
N HIS A 386 -15.52 -1.61 -27.69
CA HIS A 386 -16.76 -1.50 -26.94
C HIS A 386 -17.07 -2.81 -26.22
N THR A 387 -17.65 -2.72 -25.01
CA THR A 387 -18.15 -3.88 -24.29
C THR A 387 -19.59 -4.14 -24.70
N PHE A 388 -19.91 -5.39 -25.00
CA PHE A 388 -21.29 -5.85 -25.14
C PHE A 388 -21.51 -6.92 -24.08
N GLU A 389 -22.64 -6.88 -23.39
CA GLU A 389 -23.05 -7.92 -22.44
C GLU A 389 -24.53 -8.27 -22.66
N LEU A 390 -24.79 -9.57 -22.86
CA LEU A 390 -26.13 -10.14 -22.89
C LEU A 390 -26.34 -10.91 -21.59
N LYS A 391 -27.44 -10.63 -20.90
CA LYS A 391 -27.80 -11.31 -19.64
C LYS A 391 -29.30 -11.33 -19.44
N ASN A 392 -29.75 -11.90 -18.32
CA ASN A 392 -31.18 -12.00 -17.99
C ASN A 392 -32.00 -12.75 -19.07
N PHE A 393 -31.40 -13.79 -19.65
CA PHE A 393 -32.08 -14.63 -20.63
C PHE A 393 -33.32 -15.29 -20.03
N ASN A 394 -34.43 -15.19 -20.74
CA ASN A 394 -35.67 -15.87 -20.44
C ASN A 394 -36.11 -16.68 -21.66
N TRP A 395 -35.63 -17.91 -21.73
CA TRP A 395 -35.91 -18.86 -22.81
C TRP A 395 -37.39 -19.29 -22.91
N THR A 396 -38.22 -18.97 -21.90
CA THR A 396 -39.67 -19.19 -21.98
C THR A 396 -40.39 -18.00 -22.60
N ALA A 397 -39.89 -16.79 -22.36
CA ALA A 397 -40.43 -15.56 -22.92
C ALA A 397 -39.76 -15.12 -24.23
N ASP A 398 -38.67 -15.79 -24.63
CA ASP A 398 -37.82 -15.43 -25.76
C ASP A 398 -37.30 -13.99 -25.63
N THR A 399 -36.74 -13.64 -24.47
CA THR A 399 -36.21 -12.30 -24.19
C THR A 399 -34.87 -12.31 -23.46
N TYR A 400 -34.09 -11.26 -23.62
CA TYR A 400 -32.84 -10.99 -22.90
C TYR A 400 -32.60 -9.49 -22.72
N ASP A 401 -31.69 -9.10 -21.84
CA ASP A 401 -31.25 -7.71 -21.69
C ASP A 401 -29.91 -7.48 -22.40
N LEU A 402 -29.77 -6.32 -23.04
CA LEU A 402 -28.55 -5.91 -23.73
C LEU A 402 -27.93 -4.68 -23.07
N TYR A 403 -26.68 -4.83 -22.66
CA TYR A 403 -25.82 -3.76 -22.18
C TYR A 403 -24.71 -3.47 -23.17
N VAL A 404 -24.42 -2.18 -23.38
CA VAL A 404 -23.31 -1.70 -24.21
C VAL A 404 -22.53 -0.66 -23.41
N ASN A 405 -21.23 -0.89 -23.22
CA ASN A 405 -20.37 -0.09 -22.34
C ASN A 405 -21.05 0.16 -20.97
N ASP A 406 -21.51 -0.93 -20.34
CA ASP A 406 -22.17 -0.95 -19.03
C ASP A 406 -23.50 -0.17 -18.94
N THR A 407 -24.02 0.31 -20.07
CA THR A 407 -25.32 0.97 -20.16
C THR A 407 -26.36 0.01 -20.69
N LEU A 408 -27.49 -0.14 -19.99
CA LEU A 408 -28.65 -0.87 -20.49
C LEU A 408 -29.21 -0.15 -21.72
N VAL A 409 -29.11 -0.78 -22.89
CA VAL A 409 -29.60 -0.19 -24.15
C VAL A 409 -30.88 -0.86 -24.66
N ALA A 410 -31.19 -2.07 -24.19
CA ALA A 410 -32.47 -2.71 -24.42
C ALA A 410 -32.81 -3.64 -23.24
N GLU A 411 -33.92 -3.34 -22.57
CA GLU A 411 -34.55 -4.19 -21.57
C GLU A 411 -35.57 -5.11 -22.25
N GLY A 412 -35.51 -6.42 -21.99
CA GLY A 412 -36.41 -7.41 -22.57
C GLY A 412 -36.39 -7.45 -24.11
N ALA A 413 -35.21 -7.31 -24.72
CA ALA A 413 -35.02 -7.49 -26.15
C ALA A 413 -35.53 -8.87 -26.60
N THR A 414 -36.37 -8.90 -27.64
CA THR A 414 -36.98 -10.14 -28.11
C THR A 414 -36.02 -10.97 -28.96
N GLU A 415 -36.13 -12.28 -28.83
CA GLU A 415 -35.40 -13.25 -29.64
C GLU A 415 -36.18 -13.65 -30.90
N TYR A 416 -35.44 -14.13 -31.90
CA TYR A 416 -36.02 -14.64 -33.13
C TYR A 416 -36.07 -16.17 -33.11
N ALA A 417 -37.23 -16.75 -33.50
CA ALA A 417 -37.44 -18.19 -33.55
C ALA A 417 -36.65 -18.85 -34.71
N ASP A 418 -35.42 -19.28 -34.43
CA ASP A 418 -34.48 -19.93 -35.35
C ASP A 418 -33.51 -20.80 -34.55
N ALA A 419 -33.08 -21.93 -35.12
CA ALA A 419 -32.11 -22.84 -34.53
C ALA A 419 -30.64 -22.43 -34.77
N THR A 420 -30.39 -21.40 -35.57
CA THR A 420 -29.04 -20.89 -35.79
C THR A 420 -28.45 -20.34 -34.48
N ALA A 421 -27.15 -20.60 -34.25
CA ALA A 421 -26.44 -20.31 -32.99
C ALA A 421 -26.94 -21.11 -31.77
N ALA A 422 -27.62 -22.25 -32.00
CA ALA A 422 -27.95 -23.21 -30.96
C ALA A 422 -26.70 -23.65 -30.18
N ASN A 423 -26.72 -23.43 -28.87
CA ASN A 423 -25.68 -23.87 -27.93
C ASN A 423 -24.26 -23.34 -28.23
N VAL A 424 -24.18 -22.20 -28.92
CA VAL A 424 -22.90 -21.53 -29.20
C VAL A 424 -23.02 -20.04 -29.00
N LEU A 425 -21.91 -19.39 -28.64
CA LEU A 425 -21.68 -18.00 -29.02
C LEU A 425 -21.22 -17.98 -30.47
N PHE A 426 -21.99 -17.31 -31.31
CA PHE A 426 -21.79 -17.16 -32.75
C PHE A 426 -21.22 -15.77 -33.04
N LEU A 427 -20.08 -15.70 -33.72
CA LEU A 427 -19.41 -14.45 -34.07
C LEU A 427 -19.14 -14.41 -35.57
N ARG A 428 -19.61 -13.37 -36.27
CA ARG A 428 -19.50 -13.28 -37.72
C ARG A 428 -19.16 -11.87 -38.19
N SER A 429 -18.17 -11.78 -39.08
CA SER A 429 -17.88 -10.57 -39.85
C SER A 429 -18.93 -10.31 -40.94
N GLN A 430 -18.70 -9.31 -41.80
CA GLN A 430 -19.58 -9.01 -42.94
C GLN A 430 -18.87 -9.05 -44.30
N TYR A 431 -19.68 -9.09 -45.36
CA TYR A 431 -19.28 -9.18 -46.78
C TYR A 431 -18.79 -7.86 -47.39
N TYR A 432 -17.75 -7.23 -46.83
CA TYR A 432 -17.32 -5.88 -47.24
C TYR A 432 -15.80 -5.75 -47.42
N GLY A 433 -15.13 -6.83 -47.84
CA GLY A 433 -13.67 -6.84 -47.89
C GLY A 433 -13.06 -6.47 -46.53
N SER A 434 -11.91 -5.80 -46.53
CA SER A 434 -11.26 -5.34 -45.29
C SER A 434 -12.11 -4.38 -44.45
N ASP A 435 -13.12 -3.72 -45.03
CA ASP A 435 -14.05 -2.88 -44.27
C ASP A 435 -15.07 -3.69 -43.47
N GLY A 436 -15.14 -5.00 -43.69
CA GLY A 436 -15.96 -5.96 -42.94
C GLY A 436 -15.21 -6.66 -41.79
N ASP A 437 -13.91 -6.39 -41.61
CA ASP A 437 -13.12 -6.96 -40.52
C ASP A 437 -13.76 -6.62 -39.16
N CYS A 438 -13.66 -7.54 -38.21
CA CYS A 438 -13.96 -7.23 -36.82
C CYS A 438 -13.02 -7.96 -35.87
N TRP A 439 -12.77 -7.31 -34.73
CA TRP A 439 -11.94 -7.86 -33.67
C TRP A 439 -12.78 -8.13 -32.44
N ILE A 440 -12.48 -9.25 -31.79
CA ILE A 440 -13.14 -9.72 -30.58
C ILE A 440 -12.06 -10.03 -29.55
N ASP A 441 -12.27 -9.57 -28.32
CA ASP A 441 -11.33 -9.78 -27.22
C ASP A 441 -12.09 -9.99 -25.90
N ASN A 442 -11.42 -10.57 -24.89
CA ASN A 442 -11.97 -10.82 -23.56
C ASN A 442 -13.39 -11.41 -23.58
N VAL A 443 -13.61 -12.53 -24.27
CA VAL A 443 -14.92 -13.22 -24.19
C VAL A 443 -15.06 -13.89 -22.83
N ILE A 444 -16.06 -13.46 -22.07
CA ILE A 444 -16.38 -13.97 -20.75
C ILE A 444 -17.79 -14.56 -20.79
N VAL A 445 -17.92 -15.81 -20.36
CA VAL A 445 -19.20 -16.40 -19.98
C VAL A 445 -19.14 -16.63 -18.48
N ARG A 446 -19.96 -15.89 -17.75
CA ARG A 446 -20.01 -15.93 -16.29
C ARG A 446 -21.38 -16.41 -15.81
N LYS A 447 -21.42 -16.94 -14.60
CA LYS A 447 -22.69 -17.18 -13.91
C LYS A 447 -23.35 -15.82 -13.62
N TYR A 448 -24.67 -15.76 -13.80
CA TYR A 448 -25.49 -14.56 -13.64
C TYR A 448 -26.71 -14.84 -12.77
N ALA A 449 -27.09 -13.86 -11.97
CA ALA A 449 -28.30 -13.88 -11.15
C ALA A 449 -29.02 -12.54 -11.32
N SER A 450 -30.36 -12.56 -11.27
CA SER A 450 -31.19 -11.36 -11.34
C SER A 450 -31.98 -11.19 -10.03
N PRO A 451 -31.81 -10.09 -9.26
CA PRO A 451 -30.77 -9.07 -9.45
C PRO A 451 -29.37 -9.62 -9.12
N GLU A 452 -28.32 -8.98 -9.65
CA GLU A 452 -26.93 -9.40 -9.40
C GLU A 452 -26.57 -9.25 -7.90
N PRO A 453 -25.71 -10.13 -7.35
CA PRO A 453 -25.19 -9.96 -5.99
C PRO A 453 -24.44 -8.64 -5.86
N THR A 454 -24.50 -8.03 -4.67
CA THR A 454 -23.85 -6.74 -4.41
C THR A 454 -22.86 -6.85 -3.26
N TRP A 455 -21.78 -6.11 -3.36
CA TRP A 455 -20.89 -5.85 -2.24
C TRP A 455 -21.58 -4.91 -1.25
N GLY A 456 -21.51 -5.26 0.03
CA GLY A 456 -21.78 -4.36 1.12
C GLY A 456 -20.57 -3.47 1.39
N THR A 457 -20.57 -2.81 2.56
CA THR A 457 -19.47 -1.95 2.98
C THR A 457 -18.22 -2.78 3.31
N TRP A 458 -17.05 -2.29 2.88
CA TRP A 458 -15.75 -2.79 3.31
C TRP A 458 -15.35 -2.14 4.63
N GLY A 459 -14.87 -2.96 5.57
CA GLY A 459 -14.39 -2.52 6.87
C GLY A 459 -13.09 -1.71 6.79
N ALA A 460 -12.69 -1.16 7.94
CA ALA A 460 -11.41 -0.50 8.12
C ALA A 460 -10.24 -1.46 7.85
N GLU A 461 -9.08 -0.90 7.51
CA GLU A 461 -7.86 -1.67 7.40
C GLU A 461 -7.41 -2.20 8.76
N GLU A 462 -7.09 -3.49 8.82
CA GLU A 462 -6.54 -4.15 10.00
C GLU A 462 -5.11 -4.61 9.70
N GLU A 463 -4.16 -4.22 10.54
CA GLU A 463 -2.81 -4.79 10.51
C GLU A 463 -2.89 -6.24 11.01
N ILE A 464 -2.43 -7.18 10.18
CA ILE A 464 -2.28 -8.57 10.58
C ILE A 464 -1.06 -8.64 11.48
N SER A 465 -1.30 -8.60 12.78
CA SER A 465 -0.28 -8.89 13.78
C SER A 465 0.24 -10.31 13.55
N VAL A 466 1.42 -10.43 12.95
CA VAL A 466 2.19 -11.68 12.99
C VAL A 466 2.63 -11.84 14.44
N GLY A 467 1.78 -12.48 15.23
CA GLY A 467 2.04 -12.67 16.65
C GLY A 467 3.43 -13.26 16.84
N SER A 468 4.14 -12.74 17.82
CA SER A 468 5.38 -13.34 18.35
C SER A 468 5.16 -14.73 18.97
N ASP A 469 3.98 -15.35 18.77
CA ASP A 469 3.56 -16.66 19.26
C ASP A 469 3.27 -17.65 18.12
N CYS A 470 4.05 -17.63 17.05
CA CYS A 470 4.19 -18.81 16.19
C CYS A 470 5.56 -19.46 16.43
N ILE A 471 5.62 -20.31 17.45
CA ILE A 471 6.49 -21.49 17.39
C ILE A 471 5.94 -22.31 16.22
N ILE A 472 6.51 -22.12 15.03
CA ILE A 472 6.36 -23.10 13.97
C ILE A 472 7.04 -24.37 14.49
N GLU A 473 6.27 -25.41 14.78
CA GLU A 473 6.78 -26.78 14.76
C GLU A 473 7.20 -27.11 13.32
N ALA A 474 8.37 -26.60 12.91
CA ALA A 474 8.98 -26.93 11.62
C ALA A 474 9.87 -28.16 11.82
N VAL A 475 9.57 -29.18 11.03
CA VAL A 475 10.30 -30.45 10.88
C VAL A 475 11.82 -30.23 10.88
N THR A 476 12.48 -30.64 11.97
CA THR A 476 13.93 -30.62 12.11
C THR A 476 14.53 -31.91 11.54
N ALA A 477 15.44 -31.81 10.57
CA ALA A 477 16.30 -32.92 10.18
C ALA A 477 17.71 -32.71 10.75
N THR A 478 18.08 -33.46 11.78
CA THR A 478 19.42 -33.42 12.39
C THR A 478 20.30 -34.48 11.71
N LEU A 479 21.36 -34.08 11.02
CA LEU A 479 22.39 -34.99 10.52
C LEU A 479 23.69 -34.79 11.30
N SER A 480 24.19 -35.87 11.94
CA SER A 480 25.44 -35.89 12.71
C SER A 480 26.49 -36.77 12.01
N PRO A 481 27.12 -36.33 10.90
CA PRO A 481 28.17 -37.10 10.27
C PRO A 481 29.47 -37.00 11.09
N THR A 482 29.94 -38.12 11.61
CA THR A 482 31.29 -38.26 12.18
C THR A 482 32.20 -38.81 11.08
N ALA A 483 32.98 -37.97 10.41
CA ALA A 483 33.91 -38.41 9.38
C ALA A 483 35.32 -37.87 9.65
N SER A 484 36.18 -38.75 10.16
CA SER A 484 37.63 -38.54 10.06
C SER A 484 38.06 -38.92 8.64
N ALA A 485 38.55 -37.93 7.89
CA ALA A 485 39.10 -38.01 6.52
C ALA A 485 38.08 -37.87 5.36
N SER A 486 38.21 -36.72 4.68
CA SER A 486 37.89 -36.36 3.28
C SER A 486 36.99 -37.35 2.50
N PRO A 487 35.72 -36.98 2.21
CA PRO A 487 35.42 -36.06 1.11
C PRO A 487 34.32 -35.02 1.43
N GLY A 488 34.21 -33.97 0.60
CA GLY A 488 33.28 -32.84 0.77
C GLY A 488 31.82 -33.25 0.93
N ILE A 489 31.09 -32.49 1.76
CA ILE A 489 29.69 -32.71 2.10
C ILE A 489 28.85 -31.66 1.36
N SER A 490 27.86 -32.11 0.58
CA SER A 490 26.86 -31.26 -0.08
C SER A 490 25.48 -31.51 0.53
N VAL A 491 24.80 -30.44 0.95
CA VAL A 491 23.48 -30.51 1.60
C VAL A 491 22.51 -29.56 0.89
N THR A 492 21.33 -30.09 0.54
CA THR A 492 20.23 -29.35 -0.08
C THR A 492 19.00 -29.47 0.82
N SER A 493 18.64 -28.40 1.55
CA SER A 493 17.42 -28.35 2.38
C SER A 493 16.90 -26.91 2.52
N THR A 494 15.61 -26.75 2.86
CA THR A 494 14.98 -25.42 3.06
C THR A 494 15.42 -24.75 4.36
N THR A 495 15.69 -25.52 5.42
CA THR A 495 16.42 -25.15 6.64
C THR A 495 17.23 -26.37 7.14
N GLY A 496 18.36 -26.17 7.83
CA GLY A 496 19.17 -27.29 8.34
C GLY A 496 20.23 -26.88 9.36
N THR A 497 20.40 -27.69 10.41
CA THR A 497 21.46 -27.54 11.42
C THR A 497 22.54 -28.58 11.17
N LEU A 498 23.76 -28.15 10.87
CA LEU A 498 24.90 -29.06 10.70
C LEU A 498 25.77 -29.05 11.95
N GLY A 499 25.96 -30.21 12.57
CA GLY A 499 26.91 -30.41 13.67
C GLY A 499 28.13 -31.22 13.24
N PRO A 500 29.03 -30.71 12.36
CA PRO A 500 30.27 -31.40 12.10
C PRO A 500 31.23 -31.19 13.27
N SER A 501 31.82 -32.27 13.77
CA SER A 501 33.11 -32.23 14.45
C SER A 501 34.16 -32.55 13.40
N ALA A 502 34.50 -31.55 12.57
CA ALA A 502 35.48 -31.72 11.49
C ALA A 502 36.85 -31.19 11.93
N SER A 503 37.90 -31.99 11.73
CA SER A 503 39.29 -31.54 11.86
C SER A 503 39.84 -31.20 10.46
N ALA A 504 40.47 -30.03 10.36
CA ALA A 504 41.28 -29.47 9.27
C ALA A 504 41.01 -29.94 7.81
N GLY A 505 40.58 -28.99 6.94
CA GLY A 505 40.69 -29.13 5.48
C GLY A 505 39.45 -29.62 4.71
N VAL A 506 38.24 -29.44 5.23
CA VAL A 506 36.98 -29.82 4.55
C VAL A 506 36.36 -28.61 3.83
N ALA A 507 36.05 -28.73 2.54
CA ALA A 507 35.26 -27.74 1.81
C ALA A 507 33.76 -28.07 1.96
N LEU A 508 32.96 -27.07 2.32
CA LEU A 508 31.51 -27.19 2.54
C LEU A 508 30.74 -26.32 1.52
N SER A 509 29.80 -26.94 0.80
CA SER A 509 28.90 -26.26 -0.15
C SER A 509 27.46 -26.34 0.34
N VAL A 510 26.86 -25.19 0.70
CA VAL A 510 25.49 -25.13 1.23
C VAL A 510 24.58 -24.36 0.26
N THR A 511 23.50 -25.02 -0.17
CA THR A 511 22.46 -24.42 -1.03
C THR A 511 21.13 -24.50 -0.27
N ALA A 512 20.86 -23.50 0.59
CA ALA A 512 19.68 -23.43 1.46
C ALA A 512 19.16 -21.98 1.56
N LEU A 513 17.90 -21.77 1.95
CA LEU A 513 17.35 -20.40 2.14
C LEU A 513 17.92 -19.74 3.41
N SER A 514 18.29 -20.55 4.41
CA SER A 514 19.02 -20.16 5.63
C SER A 514 19.76 -21.37 6.23
N ALA A 515 20.97 -21.17 6.80
CA ALA A 515 21.78 -22.24 7.40
C ALA A 515 22.42 -21.83 8.73
N ILE A 516 22.42 -22.75 9.72
CA ILE A 516 23.09 -22.60 11.02
C ILE A 516 24.16 -23.69 11.14
N LEU A 517 25.44 -23.30 11.21
CA LEU A 517 26.55 -24.22 11.49
C LEU A 517 26.88 -24.25 12.99
N GLY A 518 26.95 -25.46 13.56
CA GLY A 518 27.15 -25.69 14.99
C GLY A 518 28.57 -25.37 15.52
N PRO A 519 28.77 -25.43 16.84
CA PRO A 519 29.76 -24.64 17.59
C PRO A 519 31.20 -25.18 17.64
N THR A 520 31.58 -26.20 16.86
CA THR A 520 32.94 -26.80 16.97
C THR A 520 33.61 -26.91 15.61
N VAL A 521 34.44 -25.91 15.28
CA VAL A 521 35.21 -25.88 14.03
C VAL A 521 36.65 -25.46 14.36
N ASP A 522 37.61 -26.37 14.18
CA ASP A 522 39.03 -26.06 14.27
C ASP A 522 39.56 -25.48 12.95
N ALA A 523 40.55 -24.60 13.06
CA ALA A 523 41.01 -23.63 12.05
C ALA A 523 41.26 -24.17 10.62
N ASN A 524 41.02 -23.29 9.64
CA ASN A 524 41.17 -23.40 8.18
C ASN A 524 40.05 -24.16 7.44
N LEU A 525 38.85 -23.56 7.39
CA LEU A 525 37.71 -24.05 6.60
C LEU A 525 37.43 -23.09 5.43
N GLY A 526 37.53 -23.57 4.19
CA GLY A 526 37.04 -22.84 3.01
C GLY A 526 35.54 -23.04 2.85
N ILE A 527 34.75 -21.96 2.98
CA ILE A 527 33.29 -22.02 2.94
C ILE A 527 32.78 -21.30 1.69
N SER A 528 32.03 -22.01 0.84
CA SER A 528 31.33 -21.41 -0.31
C SER A 528 29.83 -21.41 -0.05
N ILE A 529 29.24 -20.22 0.08
CA ILE A 529 27.81 -20.03 0.39
C ILE A 529 27.10 -19.51 -0.86
N ALA A 530 26.12 -20.27 -1.37
CA ALA A 530 25.21 -19.85 -2.43
C ALA A 530 23.78 -19.53 -1.89
N ALA A 531 23.67 -19.34 -0.57
CA ALA A 531 22.43 -19.10 0.18
C ALA A 531 22.15 -17.60 0.36
N ALA A 532 20.88 -17.21 0.56
CA ALA A 532 20.48 -15.81 0.79
C ALA A 532 20.95 -15.22 2.14
N SER A 533 21.25 -16.06 3.13
CA SER A 533 21.84 -15.67 4.43
C SER A 533 22.50 -16.85 5.15
N ALA A 534 23.55 -16.61 5.96
CA ALA A 534 24.25 -17.63 6.76
C ALA A 534 24.71 -17.11 8.13
N ILE A 535 24.67 -17.97 9.16
CA ILE A 535 25.18 -17.70 10.53
C ILE A 535 26.30 -18.68 10.87
N LEU A 536 27.47 -18.16 11.24
CA LEU A 536 28.65 -18.93 11.67
C LEU A 536 28.91 -18.73 13.18
N GLY A 537 28.99 -19.82 13.96
CA GLY A 537 29.33 -19.80 15.40
C GLY A 537 30.66 -20.53 15.70
N PRO A 538 31.54 -20.08 16.62
CA PRO A 538 32.94 -20.54 16.62
C PRO A 538 33.45 -21.15 17.93
N SER A 539 34.69 -21.66 17.86
CA SER A 539 35.68 -21.57 18.96
C SER A 539 37.00 -20.92 18.51
N ALA A 540 37.49 -20.02 19.38
CA ALA A 540 38.82 -19.41 19.53
C ALA A 540 39.44 -18.52 18.42
N SER A 541 39.59 -18.95 17.17
CA SER A 541 40.20 -18.12 16.09
C SER A 541 40.12 -18.83 14.74
N ALA A 542 39.60 -18.17 13.70
CA ALA A 542 39.56 -18.74 12.35
C ALA A 542 39.77 -17.68 11.27
N ASP A 543 40.52 -18.05 10.22
CA ASP A 543 40.60 -17.32 8.96
C ASP A 543 39.47 -17.81 8.04
N PHE A 544 38.63 -16.89 7.54
CA PHE A 544 37.55 -17.21 6.61
C PHE A 544 37.80 -16.58 5.23
N ASP A 545 37.82 -17.42 4.20
CA ASP A 545 37.67 -17.00 2.80
C ASP A 545 36.18 -17.01 2.44
N ILE A 546 35.61 -15.83 2.17
CA ILE A 546 34.18 -15.66 1.87
C ILE A 546 34.02 -15.33 0.38
N ASN A 547 33.42 -16.25 -0.36
CA ASN A 547 32.93 -16.05 -1.73
C ASN A 547 31.40 -16.10 -1.71
N SER A 548 30.75 -14.94 -1.61
CA SER A 548 29.28 -14.81 -1.48
C SER A 548 28.78 -13.56 -2.23
N GLU A 549 27.60 -13.65 -2.85
CA GLU A 549 26.85 -12.48 -3.36
C GLU A 549 25.72 -12.03 -2.39
N ALA A 550 25.63 -12.64 -1.21
CA ALA A 550 24.58 -12.43 -0.20
C ALA A 550 25.14 -11.96 1.16
N SER A 551 24.26 -11.45 2.03
CA SER A 551 24.59 -10.92 3.37
C SER A 551 25.05 -12.01 4.34
N VAL A 552 26.12 -11.75 5.09
CA VAL A 552 26.77 -12.74 6.01
C VAL A 552 26.84 -12.19 7.44
N LEU A 553 26.43 -12.99 8.44
CA LEU A 553 26.59 -12.69 9.87
C LEU A 553 27.62 -13.63 10.52
N ILE A 554 28.66 -13.05 11.10
CA ILE A 554 29.76 -13.78 11.76
C ILE A 554 29.77 -13.41 13.24
N ILE A 555 29.72 -14.41 14.11
CA ILE A 555 29.79 -14.22 15.56
C ILE A 555 31.06 -14.92 16.02
N CYS A 556 32.06 -14.22 16.59
CA CYS A 556 33.31 -14.82 17.06
C CYS A 556 34.06 -14.00 18.11
N GLN A 557 35.04 -14.57 18.82
CA GLN A 557 35.88 -13.76 19.72
C GLN A 557 36.91 -12.94 18.94
N SER A 558 37.54 -13.56 17.93
CA SER A 558 38.44 -12.91 16.97
C SER A 558 38.27 -13.50 15.56
N ALA A 559 38.34 -12.67 14.51
CA ALA A 559 38.32 -13.12 13.11
C ALA A 559 39.27 -12.32 12.21
N THR A 560 39.90 -13.02 11.27
CA THR A 560 40.53 -12.45 10.08
C THR A 560 39.67 -12.79 8.87
N LEU A 561 39.26 -11.79 8.09
CA LEU A 561 38.38 -11.99 6.93
C LEU A 561 39.08 -11.54 5.64
N ALA A 562 39.09 -12.41 4.62
CA ALA A 562 39.63 -12.13 3.30
C ALA A 562 38.53 -12.27 2.22
N PRO A 563 37.60 -11.31 2.10
CA PRO A 563 36.54 -11.41 1.10
C PRO A 563 37.07 -11.22 -0.34
N SER A 564 36.62 -12.08 -1.24
CA SER A 564 36.84 -11.98 -2.70
C SER A 564 35.52 -12.17 -3.45
N ALA A 565 34.77 -11.08 -3.68
CA ALA A 565 33.48 -11.15 -4.36
C ALA A 565 33.31 -10.04 -5.41
N SER A 566 32.50 -10.31 -6.44
CA SER A 566 32.28 -9.42 -7.60
C SER A 566 31.14 -8.40 -7.43
N ALA A 567 30.29 -8.56 -6.41
CA ALA A 567 29.13 -7.70 -6.13
C ALA A 567 29.01 -7.39 -4.62
N GLY A 568 28.46 -6.21 -4.27
CA GLY A 568 28.50 -5.65 -2.92
C GLY A 568 27.92 -6.55 -1.82
N VAL A 569 28.75 -6.91 -0.84
CA VAL A 569 28.41 -7.81 0.27
C VAL A 569 28.13 -7.02 1.54
N GLN A 570 27.07 -7.36 2.28
CA GLN A 570 26.90 -6.91 3.67
C GLN A 570 27.52 -7.94 4.62
N ILE A 571 28.45 -7.51 5.47
CA ILE A 571 29.13 -8.38 6.44
C ILE A 571 28.89 -7.80 7.84
N SER A 572 28.15 -8.51 8.66
CA SER A 572 27.93 -8.16 10.07
C SER A 572 28.86 -9.00 10.93
N VAL A 573 29.68 -8.37 11.78
CA VAL A 573 30.65 -9.06 12.65
C VAL A 573 30.40 -8.70 14.11
N ALA A 574 29.92 -9.66 14.87
CA ALA A 574 29.84 -9.58 16.32
C ALA A 574 31.10 -10.22 16.93
N SER A 575 32.13 -9.41 17.22
CA SER A 575 33.37 -9.90 17.83
C SER A 575 34.03 -8.90 18.78
N GLN A 576 34.90 -9.39 19.67
CA GLN A 576 35.73 -8.52 20.53
C GLN A 576 36.85 -7.85 19.74
N THR A 577 37.39 -8.53 18.70
CA THR A 577 38.40 -8.01 17.77
C THR A 577 38.20 -8.54 16.34
N ALA A 578 38.29 -7.69 15.32
CA ALA A 578 38.19 -8.10 13.91
C ALA A 578 39.28 -7.45 13.05
N THR A 579 39.87 -8.23 12.13
CA THR A 579 40.80 -7.76 11.10
C THR A 579 40.23 -8.05 9.71
N LEU A 580 40.11 -7.04 8.85
CA LEU A 580 39.58 -7.19 7.48
C LEU A 580 40.67 -6.91 6.43
N ASN A 581 40.87 -7.87 5.52
CA ASN A 581 41.82 -7.81 4.41
C ASN A 581 41.10 -8.02 3.06
N PRO A 582 40.26 -7.08 2.60
CA PRO A 582 39.52 -7.23 1.33
C PRO A 582 40.46 -7.24 0.12
N SER A 583 40.18 -8.13 -0.84
CA SER A 583 40.86 -8.18 -2.15
C SER A 583 40.29 -7.15 -3.14
N ALA A 584 41.09 -6.73 -4.12
CA ALA A 584 40.75 -5.66 -5.06
C ALA A 584 39.50 -5.98 -5.90
N GLY A 585 38.52 -5.06 -5.94
CA GLY A 585 37.36 -5.13 -6.85
C GLY A 585 35.98 -4.95 -6.21
N ILE A 586 35.87 -4.69 -4.90
CA ILE A 586 34.57 -4.63 -4.20
C ILE A 586 34.00 -3.19 -4.22
N PRO A 587 32.78 -2.94 -4.75
CA PRO A 587 32.24 -1.58 -4.88
C PRO A 587 31.63 -0.99 -3.59
N LYS A 588 31.13 -1.80 -2.65
CA LYS A 588 30.54 -1.34 -1.36
C LYS A 588 30.64 -2.43 -0.29
N ILE A 589 30.96 -2.06 0.95
CA ILE A 589 31.03 -2.96 2.12
C ILE A 589 30.26 -2.31 3.27
N TYR A 590 29.16 -2.92 3.70
CA TYR A 590 28.43 -2.48 4.90
C TYR A 590 28.87 -3.31 6.10
N LEU A 591 29.35 -2.64 7.16
CA LEU A 591 29.83 -3.25 8.39
C LEU A 591 28.93 -2.87 9.56
N ILE A 592 28.48 -3.87 10.32
CA ILE A 592 27.90 -3.63 11.65
C ILE A 592 28.89 -4.24 12.64
N LEU A 593 29.53 -3.38 13.43
CA LEU A 593 30.49 -3.77 14.46
C LEU A 593 29.86 -3.54 15.84
N SER A 594 30.03 -4.49 16.74
CA SER A 594 29.71 -4.37 18.17
C SER A 594 30.95 -4.45 19.06
N ALA A 595 32.13 -4.11 18.52
CA ALA A 595 33.45 -4.41 19.10
C ALA A 595 34.03 -3.25 19.95
N GLU A 596 34.90 -3.58 20.92
CA GLU A 596 35.73 -2.60 21.63
C GLU A 596 36.93 -2.09 20.80
N SER A 597 37.31 -2.79 19.70
CA SER A 597 38.39 -2.39 18.79
C SER A 597 38.32 -3.14 17.43
N ALA A 598 38.50 -2.43 16.31
CA ALA A 598 38.56 -3.01 14.95
C ALA A 598 39.73 -2.41 14.14
N VAL A 599 40.42 -3.21 13.33
CA VAL A 599 41.52 -2.75 12.45
C VAL A 599 41.19 -3.06 10.99
N LEU A 600 41.24 -2.03 10.13
CA LEU A 600 40.93 -2.12 8.71
C LEU A 600 42.21 -1.93 7.88
N ASN A 601 42.55 -2.89 7.00
CA ASN A 601 43.74 -2.80 6.15
C ASN A 601 43.39 -3.09 4.68
N PRO A 602 42.62 -2.20 4.01
CA PRO A 602 42.21 -2.42 2.63
C PRO A 602 43.40 -2.36 1.66
N SER A 603 43.46 -3.31 0.72
CA SER A 603 44.45 -3.25 -0.37
C SER A 603 43.96 -2.31 -1.49
N ALA A 604 44.88 -1.48 -2.00
CA ALA A 604 44.59 -0.31 -2.82
C ALA A 604 44.04 -0.66 -4.23
N SER A 605 42.78 -0.31 -4.55
CA SER A 605 42.37 0.12 -5.91
C SER A 605 40.89 0.55 -6.09
N ALA A 606 39.95 0.36 -5.16
CA ALA A 606 38.56 0.81 -5.35
C ALA A 606 37.89 1.17 -4.03
N ALA A 607 37.19 2.30 -3.98
CA ALA A 607 36.68 2.91 -2.74
C ALA A 607 35.37 2.26 -2.26
N PRO A 608 35.34 1.61 -1.07
CA PRO A 608 34.08 1.18 -0.44
C PRO A 608 33.43 2.33 0.35
N ALA A 609 32.10 2.39 0.38
CA ALA A 609 31.34 3.18 1.35
C ALA A 609 31.16 2.36 2.64
N ILE A 610 31.41 2.95 3.82
CA ILE A 610 31.39 2.25 5.13
C ILE A 610 30.45 2.98 6.09
N GLY A 611 29.48 2.27 6.68
CA GLY A 611 28.64 2.76 7.79
C GLY A 611 29.05 2.10 9.11
N ILE A 612 29.04 2.85 10.22
CA ILE A 612 29.38 2.34 11.56
C ILE A 612 28.26 2.76 12.52
N THR A 613 27.69 1.81 13.27
CA THR A 613 26.50 2.05 14.10
C THR A 613 26.75 2.00 15.61
N SER A 614 27.96 1.66 16.08
CA SER A 614 28.33 1.72 17.50
C SER A 614 29.79 2.16 17.72
N ALA A 615 30.07 2.83 18.85
CA ALA A 615 31.38 3.39 19.23
C ALA A 615 31.98 2.64 20.44
N PRO A 616 33.33 2.59 20.62
CA PRO A 616 34.36 3.33 19.88
C PRO A 616 35.06 2.49 18.78
N ALA A 617 35.19 3.06 17.58
CA ALA A 617 36.01 2.49 16.49
C ALA A 617 37.24 3.39 16.24
N ILE A 618 38.45 2.80 16.23
CA ILE A 618 39.67 3.48 15.78
C ILE A 618 39.86 3.18 14.30
N LEU A 619 39.97 4.22 13.47
CA LEU A 619 40.21 4.08 12.03
C LEU A 619 41.64 4.50 11.71
N ASP A 620 42.48 3.56 11.28
CA ASP A 620 43.86 3.81 10.80
C ASP A 620 43.96 3.52 9.29
N PRO A 621 43.63 4.48 8.41
CA PRO A 621 43.77 4.29 6.97
C PRO A 621 45.25 4.42 6.59
N SER A 622 45.97 3.30 6.61
CA SER A 622 47.42 3.28 6.32
C SER A 622 47.80 3.54 4.85
N ALA A 623 46.85 3.78 3.94
CA ALA A 623 47.12 4.18 2.57
C ALA A 623 46.06 5.15 2.04
N GLY A 624 46.49 6.31 1.52
CA GLY A 624 45.58 7.34 1.01
C GLY A 624 44.67 6.83 -0.12
N ILE A 625 43.36 6.80 0.13
CA ILE A 625 42.33 6.42 -0.85
C ILE A 625 41.50 7.65 -1.22
N PRO A 626 41.44 8.07 -2.50
CA PRO A 626 40.55 9.13 -2.95
C PRO A 626 39.07 8.70 -2.85
N GLY A 627 38.20 9.51 -2.24
CA GLY A 627 36.74 9.36 -2.32
C GLY A 627 36.06 8.50 -1.23
N LEU A 628 36.70 8.28 -0.08
CA LEU A 628 36.10 7.56 1.05
C LEU A 628 34.95 8.38 1.70
N ALA A 629 33.75 7.82 1.77
CA ALA A 629 32.59 8.41 2.45
C ALA A 629 32.32 7.66 3.77
N ILE A 630 32.31 8.40 4.89
CA ILE A 630 32.09 7.88 6.25
C ILE A 630 30.88 8.60 6.85
N SER A 631 29.89 7.83 7.32
CA SER A 631 28.73 8.36 8.06
C SER A 631 28.83 7.96 9.53
N LEU A 632 28.70 8.93 10.44
CA LEU A 632 28.86 8.75 11.89
C LEU A 632 27.63 9.28 12.64
N PRO A 633 27.08 8.55 13.62
CA PRO A 633 26.17 9.13 14.61
C PRO A 633 26.98 10.04 15.55
N ALA A 634 26.37 11.13 16.01
CA ALA A 634 27.09 12.28 16.55
C ALA A 634 28.05 12.00 17.75
N ALA A 635 29.28 12.53 17.61
CA ALA A 635 30.19 13.10 18.61
C ALA A 635 31.33 12.30 19.30
N SER A 636 31.61 11.02 18.98
CA SER A 636 32.73 10.31 19.66
C SER A 636 33.78 9.62 18.77
N ALA A 637 33.84 9.90 17.46
CA ALA A 637 34.94 9.39 16.64
C ALA A 637 36.17 10.31 16.72
N VAL A 638 37.30 9.79 17.19
CA VAL A 638 38.60 10.47 17.10
C VAL A 638 39.21 10.12 15.74
N LEU A 639 39.39 11.13 14.88
CA LEU A 639 40.12 11.00 13.62
C LEU A 639 41.58 11.40 13.86
N ASP A 640 42.54 10.50 13.60
CA ASP A 640 43.97 10.85 13.55
C ASP A 640 44.29 11.48 12.19
N PRO A 641 44.62 12.78 12.09
CA PRO A 641 44.67 13.52 10.84
C PRO A 641 45.98 13.33 10.03
N SER A 642 46.69 12.22 10.16
CA SER A 642 48.02 12.07 9.56
C SER A 642 48.05 11.77 8.04
N ALA A 643 46.92 11.72 7.33
CA ALA A 643 46.88 11.46 5.88
C ALA A 643 46.47 12.69 5.04
N SER A 644 47.27 13.02 4.02
CA SER A 644 47.19 14.24 3.21
C SER A 644 45.98 14.31 2.26
N ALA A 645 45.20 15.39 2.43
CA ALA A 645 44.39 16.13 1.45
C ALA A 645 43.82 15.38 0.22
N GLY A 646 42.61 14.85 0.38
CA GLY A 646 41.62 14.62 -0.68
C GLY A 646 40.23 14.82 -0.09
N ALA A 647 39.38 15.63 -0.74
CA ALA A 647 38.15 16.21 -0.17
C ALA A 647 37.26 15.20 0.59
N MET A 648 37.03 15.47 1.87
CA MET A 648 36.15 14.75 2.79
C MET A 648 34.97 15.68 3.12
N THR A 649 33.73 15.24 2.88
CA THR A 649 32.51 16.05 3.13
C THR A 649 31.69 15.42 4.27
N VAL A 650 31.41 16.20 5.32
CA VAL A 650 30.64 15.80 6.52
C VAL A 650 29.31 16.58 6.53
N PHE A 651 28.16 15.91 6.69
CA PHE A 651 26.86 16.57 6.86
C PHE A 651 26.50 16.76 8.34
N GLN A 652 26.10 17.97 8.73
CA GLN A 652 25.54 18.30 10.05
C GLN A 652 24.08 18.80 9.86
N TYR A 653 23.09 18.21 10.52
CA TYR A 653 21.70 18.68 10.49
C TYR A 653 21.40 19.58 11.70
N SER A 654 20.95 20.80 11.45
CA SER A 654 20.59 21.80 12.47
C SER A 654 19.10 21.74 12.83
N ASN A 655 18.78 21.63 14.13
CA ASN A 655 17.47 21.82 14.80
C ASN A 655 16.40 20.70 14.63
N PRO A 656 16.52 19.54 15.32
CA PRO A 656 15.44 18.56 15.44
C PRO A 656 14.30 19.05 16.37
N VAL A 657 13.07 18.62 16.09
CA VAL A 657 11.93 18.79 17.01
C VAL A 657 12.00 17.70 18.07
N ILE A 658 11.82 18.06 19.35
CA ILE A 658 11.89 17.12 20.46
C ILE A 658 10.49 16.79 20.93
N LEU A 659 10.17 15.50 20.99
CA LEU A 659 8.89 14.99 21.45
C LEU A 659 9.07 14.14 22.71
N TYR A 660 8.08 14.20 23.60
CA TYR A 660 8.01 13.36 24.79
C TYR A 660 6.75 12.51 24.75
N TYR A 661 6.91 11.21 24.93
CA TYR A 661 5.81 10.26 24.99
C TYR A 661 5.73 9.66 26.39
N PHE A 662 4.53 9.67 26.97
CA PHE A 662 4.25 9.00 28.23
C PHE A 662 3.46 7.73 27.97
N THR A 663 3.94 6.61 28.51
CA THR A 663 3.29 5.31 28.43
C THR A 663 3.03 4.79 29.84
N LEU A 664 1.80 4.34 30.09
CA LEU A 664 1.42 3.57 31.28
C LEU A 664 1.24 2.10 30.89
N THR A 665 2.05 1.21 31.44
CA THR A 665 2.03 -0.20 31.04
C THR A 665 0.81 -0.93 31.61
N GLY A 666 0.23 -1.85 30.86
CA GLY A 666 -0.97 -2.60 31.26
C GLY A 666 -0.76 -4.09 31.53
N ALA A 667 0.41 -4.64 31.17
CA ALA A 667 0.66 -6.08 31.24
C ALA A 667 0.46 -6.69 32.64
N ALA A 668 0.74 -5.93 33.71
CA ALA A 668 0.52 -6.36 35.09
C ALA A 668 -0.96 -6.49 35.48
N ASP A 669 -1.84 -5.78 34.76
CA ASP A 669 -3.29 -5.77 34.96
C ASP A 669 -4.05 -6.54 33.85
N GLY A 670 -3.34 -7.19 32.92
CA GLY A 670 -3.93 -7.97 31.83
C GLY A 670 -4.54 -7.13 30.70
N VAL A 671 -4.12 -5.87 30.57
CA VAL A 671 -4.57 -4.94 29.52
C VAL A 671 -3.40 -4.42 28.69
N ALA A 672 -3.64 -3.87 27.51
CA ALA A 672 -2.59 -3.31 26.65
C ALA A 672 -1.95 -2.05 27.29
N ASP A 673 -0.73 -1.70 26.91
CA ASP A 673 -0.12 -0.43 27.31
C ASP A 673 -0.90 0.77 26.74
N ALA A 674 -0.98 1.88 27.49
CA ALA A 674 -1.61 3.11 27.02
C ALA A 674 -0.58 4.22 26.83
N THR A 675 -0.57 4.85 25.66
CA THR A 675 0.15 6.11 25.44
C THR A 675 -0.81 7.26 25.73
N ILE A 676 -0.52 8.04 26.76
CA ILE A 676 -1.44 9.07 27.27
C ILE A 676 -0.81 10.45 27.05
N PRO A 677 -1.52 11.40 26.42
CA PRO A 677 -1.04 12.78 26.29
C PRO A 677 -0.77 13.42 27.65
N ILE A 678 0.30 14.21 27.75
CA ILE A 678 0.68 14.88 29.01
C ILE A 678 0.83 16.38 28.80
N SER A 679 0.44 17.16 29.81
CA SER A 679 0.66 18.61 29.85
C SER A 679 2.06 18.96 30.33
N SER A 680 2.59 18.17 31.26
CA SER A 680 3.93 18.34 31.82
C SER A 680 4.40 17.09 32.55
N PHE A 681 5.71 16.96 32.72
CA PHE A 681 6.29 16.05 33.70
C PHE A 681 7.46 16.68 34.44
N GLN A 682 7.66 16.24 35.67
CA GLN A 682 8.82 16.55 36.49
C GLN A 682 9.37 15.27 37.07
N ALA A 683 10.69 15.13 37.07
CA ALA A 683 11.31 13.94 37.61
C ALA A 683 12.62 14.26 38.31
N ARG A 684 12.97 13.41 39.29
CA ARG A 684 14.28 13.36 39.90
C ARG A 684 14.83 11.95 39.77
N HIS A 685 15.68 11.75 38.78
CA HIS A 685 16.32 10.49 38.43
C HIS A 685 17.61 10.31 39.21
N ARG A 686 17.78 9.16 39.87
CA ARG A 686 18.90 8.88 40.78
C ARG A 686 19.45 7.48 40.56
N ASN A 687 20.72 7.29 40.90
CA ASN A 687 21.40 6.00 40.84
C ASN A 687 21.39 5.34 42.21
N GLY A 688 20.84 4.13 42.33
CA GLY A 688 20.80 3.37 43.58
C GLY A 688 19.91 3.95 44.69
N GLU A 689 19.23 5.06 44.43
CA GLU A 689 18.22 5.69 45.30
C GLU A 689 16.86 5.77 44.59
N SER A 690 15.80 6.05 45.36
CA SER A 690 14.46 6.21 44.81
C SER A 690 14.38 7.37 43.82
N THR A 691 14.13 7.03 42.55
CA THR A 691 13.74 7.94 41.48
C THR A 691 12.28 8.31 41.65
N TYR A 692 11.96 9.59 41.44
CA TYR A 692 10.60 10.11 41.47
C TYR A 692 10.21 10.66 40.11
N LEU A 693 9.00 10.35 39.64
CA LEU A 693 8.37 10.96 38.47
C LEU A 693 6.98 11.46 38.86
N SER A 694 6.64 12.67 38.42
CA SER A 694 5.29 13.21 38.42
C SER A 694 4.89 13.60 37.01
N VAL A 695 3.73 13.15 36.57
CA VAL A 695 3.16 13.43 35.25
C VAL A 695 1.80 14.08 35.44
N VAL A 696 1.55 15.19 34.72
CA VAL A 696 0.25 15.86 34.71
C VAL A 696 -0.43 15.59 33.38
N ILE A 697 -1.56 14.89 33.43
CA ILE A 697 -2.40 14.54 32.28
C ILE A 697 -3.53 15.59 32.19
N PRO A 698 -3.75 16.21 31.02
CA PRO A 698 -4.89 17.10 30.81
C PRO A 698 -6.17 16.29 30.79
N ASP A 699 -7.27 16.89 31.23
CA ASP A 699 -8.62 16.33 31.13
C ASP A 699 -8.84 15.07 32.00
N TYR A 700 -9.58 15.26 33.09
CA TYR A 700 -9.86 14.21 34.06
C TYR A 700 -10.79 13.14 33.50
N ASP A 701 -11.88 13.54 32.83
CA ASP A 701 -12.98 12.64 32.47
C ASP A 701 -12.56 11.66 31.36
N THR A 702 -11.59 12.05 30.52
CA THR A 702 -11.14 11.23 29.38
C THR A 702 -10.20 10.08 29.78
N TYR A 703 -9.36 10.26 30.79
CA TYR A 703 -8.25 9.32 31.07
C TYR A 703 -8.37 8.54 32.37
N GLU A 704 -9.37 8.81 33.22
CA GLU A 704 -9.55 8.14 34.50
C GLU A 704 -9.69 6.61 34.34
N ASP A 705 -10.60 6.13 33.49
CA ASP A 705 -10.82 4.70 33.27
C ASP A 705 -9.58 3.99 32.70
N ILE A 706 -8.82 4.69 31.85
CA ILE A 706 -7.57 4.18 31.25
C ILE A 706 -6.50 3.98 32.33
N ILE A 707 -6.43 4.90 33.30
CA ILE A 707 -5.46 4.86 34.39
C ILE A 707 -5.88 3.81 35.43
N ASP A 708 -7.16 3.79 35.82
CA ASP A 708 -7.68 2.87 36.83
C ASP A 708 -7.56 1.39 36.37
N ALA A 709 -7.69 1.14 35.06
CA ALA A 709 -7.45 -0.19 34.47
C ALA A 709 -5.97 -0.65 34.51
N ARG A 710 -5.02 0.23 34.87
CA ARG A 710 -3.57 -0.03 34.86
C ARG A 710 -2.93 0.26 36.22
N SER A 711 -3.64 -0.12 37.28
CA SER A 711 -3.28 0.19 38.68
C SER A 711 -1.94 -0.40 39.13
N ASN A 712 -1.43 -1.44 38.46
CA ASN A 712 -0.12 -2.05 38.71
C ASN A 712 0.91 -1.70 37.59
N GLY A 713 0.60 -0.67 36.79
CA GLY A 713 1.39 -0.24 35.65
C GLY A 713 2.68 0.51 36.01
N GLN A 714 3.60 0.54 35.05
CA GLN A 714 4.82 1.33 35.09
C GLN A 714 4.64 2.59 34.25
N MET A 715 5.18 3.70 34.76
CA MET A 715 5.20 5.00 34.10
C MET A 715 6.51 5.15 33.33
N ILE A 716 6.44 5.25 32.00
CA ILE A 716 7.60 5.36 31.11
C ILE A 716 7.57 6.71 30.39
N ILE A 717 8.70 7.43 30.39
CA ILE A 717 8.92 8.62 29.56
C ILE A 717 9.94 8.29 28.47
N ARG A 718 9.54 8.45 27.21
CA ARG A 718 10.43 8.39 26.05
C ARG A 718 10.67 9.78 25.48
N MET A 719 11.91 10.05 25.12
CA MET A 719 12.29 11.24 24.36
C MET A 719 12.57 10.82 22.92
N ALA A 720 12.13 11.62 21.95
CA ALA A 720 12.34 11.35 20.54
C ALA A 720 12.76 12.60 19.77
N PHE A 721 13.53 12.40 18.70
CA PHE A 721 13.86 13.42 17.72
C PHE A 721 13.00 13.22 16.46
N SER A 722 12.22 14.24 16.12
CA SER A 722 11.44 14.28 14.89
C SER A 722 11.89 15.39 13.95
N HIS A 723 11.71 15.15 12.64
CA HIS A 723 11.93 16.14 11.60
C HIS A 723 10.94 15.90 10.46
N ALA A 724 10.28 16.96 9.97
CA ALA A 724 9.25 16.87 8.94
C ALA A 724 8.14 15.83 9.25
N GLY A 725 7.76 15.69 10.53
CA GLY A 725 6.71 14.77 10.97
C GLY A 725 7.15 13.32 11.21
N ALA A 726 8.34 12.90 10.77
CA ALA A 726 8.87 11.56 11.01
C ALA A 726 9.77 11.51 12.27
N VAL A 727 9.64 10.45 13.07
CA VAL A 727 10.51 10.16 14.22
C VAL A 727 11.70 9.32 13.74
N TYR A 728 12.91 9.82 13.93
CA TYR A 728 14.13 9.15 13.44
C TYR A 728 14.88 8.40 14.53
N HIS A 729 14.69 8.79 15.79
CA HIS A 729 15.33 8.15 16.93
C HIS A 729 14.52 8.43 18.20
N SER A 730 14.35 7.41 19.03
CA SER A 730 13.64 7.50 20.30
C SER A 730 14.29 6.58 21.33
N GLU A 731 14.30 7.03 22.59
CA GLU A 731 14.86 6.26 23.70
C GLU A 731 14.01 6.44 24.95
N GLU A 732 14.04 5.44 25.81
CA GLU A 732 13.50 5.51 27.15
C GLU A 732 14.45 6.28 28.06
N ILE A 733 14.02 7.44 28.55
CA ILE A 733 14.84 8.28 29.43
C ILE A 733 14.52 8.07 30.91
N LEU A 734 13.33 7.54 31.23
CA LEU A 734 12.89 7.33 32.61
C LEU A 734 11.80 6.27 32.71
N ARG A 735 11.89 5.43 33.74
CA ARG A 735 10.85 4.47 34.13
C ARG A 735 10.68 4.47 35.65
N VAL A 736 9.43 4.48 36.11
CA VAL A 736 9.09 4.24 37.52
C VAL A 736 7.86 3.34 37.64
N ASP A 737 7.63 2.77 38.82
CA ASP A 737 6.39 2.04 39.12
C ASP A 737 5.33 3.03 39.63
N LEU A 738 4.07 2.92 39.16
CA LEU A 738 2.98 3.83 39.55
C LEU A 738 2.68 3.70 41.05
N ASP A 739 2.63 4.82 41.77
CA ASP A 739 2.13 4.88 43.15
C ASP A 739 0.65 5.30 43.14
N THR A 740 -0.23 4.31 43.24
CA THR A 740 -1.68 4.51 43.23
C THR A 740 -2.18 5.35 44.41
N ASN A 741 -1.43 5.42 45.52
CA ASN A 741 -1.78 6.29 46.66
C ASN A 741 -1.42 7.76 46.42
N GLY A 742 -0.61 8.04 45.40
CA GLY A 742 -0.17 9.38 45.04
C GLY A 742 -0.92 10.00 43.86
N ILE A 743 -1.96 9.33 43.35
CA ILE A 743 -2.82 9.87 42.29
C ILE A 743 -3.64 11.05 42.85
N ARG A 744 -3.48 12.22 42.24
CA ARG A 744 -4.23 13.44 42.60
C ARG A 744 -5.10 13.88 41.44
N LYS A 745 -6.39 14.09 41.72
CA LYS A 745 -7.40 14.58 40.77
C LYS A 745 -7.72 16.03 41.12
N ASP A 746 -7.52 16.96 40.19
CA ASP A 746 -7.75 18.39 40.39
C ASP A 746 -8.85 18.87 39.42
N GLN A 747 -9.91 19.50 39.93
CA GLN A 747 -10.99 20.08 39.13
C GLN A 747 -11.21 21.55 39.52
N GLY A 748 -10.92 22.46 38.60
CA GLY A 748 -11.18 23.89 38.73
C GLY A 748 -12.28 24.35 37.77
N GLY A 749 -12.76 25.59 37.91
CA GLY A 749 -13.85 26.13 37.08
C GLY A 749 -13.53 26.33 35.59
N ARG A 750 -12.33 25.97 35.12
CA ARG A 750 -11.87 26.09 33.73
C ARG A 750 -10.99 24.93 33.24
N SER A 751 -10.57 24.03 34.12
CA SER A 751 -9.62 22.96 33.78
C SER A 751 -9.72 21.80 34.76
N GLN A 752 -9.50 20.61 34.23
CA GLN A 752 -9.40 19.36 34.97
C GLN A 752 -8.07 18.69 34.64
N SER A 753 -7.46 18.01 35.62
CA SER A 753 -6.21 17.27 35.42
C SER A 753 -6.05 16.11 36.38
N ILE A 754 -5.31 15.08 35.95
CA ILE A 754 -4.85 13.98 36.79
C ILE A 754 -3.33 14.09 36.94
N THR A 755 -2.85 14.10 38.18
CA THR A 755 -1.43 13.98 38.48
C THR A 755 -1.14 12.55 38.90
N LEU A 756 -0.28 11.88 38.14
CA LEU A 756 0.29 10.58 38.49
C LEU A 756 1.67 10.79 39.11
N VAL A 757 1.99 9.95 40.08
CA VAL A 757 3.34 9.88 40.66
C VAL A 757 3.79 8.44 40.73
N GLY A 758 5.09 8.24 40.62
CA GLY A 758 5.67 6.91 40.72
C GLY A 758 7.09 6.95 41.24
N HIS A 759 7.53 5.79 41.72
CA HIS A 759 8.82 5.61 42.35
C HIS A 759 9.50 4.34 41.87
N ARG A 760 10.82 4.35 41.76
CA ARG A 760 11.62 3.15 41.47
C ARG A 760 13.06 3.33 41.91
N THR A 761 13.68 2.28 42.42
CA THR A 761 15.11 2.28 42.78
C THR A 761 15.84 1.35 41.83
N GLU A 762 16.77 1.89 41.05
CA GLU A 762 17.58 1.13 40.08
C GLU A 762 19.02 1.62 40.08
N THR A 763 19.93 0.74 39.69
CA THR A 763 21.34 1.08 39.47
C THR A 763 21.68 1.05 37.99
N TYR A 764 22.47 2.02 37.54
CA TYR A 764 22.89 2.17 36.15
C TYR A 764 24.39 1.91 36.01
N SER A 765 24.79 1.38 34.86
CA SER A 765 26.21 1.18 34.54
C SER A 765 26.83 2.51 34.07
N PRO A 766 27.96 2.95 34.63
CA PRO A 766 28.55 4.25 34.29
C PRO A 766 29.06 4.31 32.86
N GLN A 767 28.82 5.43 32.19
CA GLN A 767 29.49 5.86 30.95
C GLN A 767 29.96 7.32 31.08
N THR A 768 30.79 7.81 30.16
CA THR A 768 31.25 9.22 30.15
C THR A 768 30.59 9.99 29.03
N LEU A 769 29.93 11.11 29.34
CA LEU A 769 29.27 11.99 28.37
C LEU A 769 29.67 13.46 28.53
N THR A 770 29.78 14.17 27.40
CA THR A 770 29.96 15.62 27.39
C THR A 770 28.60 16.33 27.40
N LEU A 771 28.36 17.20 28.38
CA LEU A 771 27.12 17.96 28.46
C LEU A 771 27.01 18.96 27.30
N LYS A 772 25.81 19.02 26.71
CA LYS A 772 25.46 19.94 25.61
C LYS A 772 24.35 20.88 26.04
N ASN A 773 24.22 22.01 25.33
CA ASN A 773 23.15 23.00 25.57
C ASN A 773 23.10 23.53 27.01
N VAL A 774 24.26 23.62 27.67
CA VAL A 774 24.39 24.14 29.03
C VAL A 774 24.04 25.62 29.05
N THR A 775 23.07 26.00 29.86
CA THR A 775 22.59 27.39 30.02
C THR A 775 22.94 28.00 31.36
N TYR A 776 23.22 27.17 32.37
CA TYR A 776 23.53 27.64 33.71
C TYR A 776 24.42 26.64 34.46
N ARG A 777 25.33 27.17 35.27
CA ARG A 777 26.20 26.43 36.18
C ARG A 777 25.99 26.96 37.59
N ARG A 778 25.83 26.06 38.56
CA ARG A 778 25.75 26.36 39.99
C ARG A 778 26.82 25.57 40.74
N THR A 779 27.38 26.21 41.77
CA THR A 779 28.13 25.51 42.81
C THR A 779 27.31 25.59 44.09
N GLY A 780 27.02 24.45 44.69
CA GLY A 780 26.24 24.32 45.90
C GLY A 780 27.05 24.61 47.17
N ASN A 781 26.39 24.51 48.33
CA ASN A 781 26.98 24.89 49.61
C ASN A 781 28.01 23.88 50.12
N ALA A 782 27.97 22.64 49.65
CA ALA A 782 28.96 21.60 49.96
C ALA A 782 30.05 21.48 48.89
N GLY A 783 30.07 22.41 47.92
CA GLY A 783 31.03 22.43 46.81
C GLY A 783 30.58 21.66 45.57
N GLU A 784 29.42 21.01 45.63
CA GLU A 784 28.86 20.21 44.55
C GLU A 784 28.52 21.05 43.31
N ILE A 785 28.81 20.53 42.13
CA ILE A 785 28.55 21.22 40.86
C ILE A 785 27.21 20.76 40.28
N SER A 786 26.40 21.70 39.80
CA SER A 786 25.20 21.43 39.01
C SER A 786 25.21 22.21 37.71
N TYR A 787 24.76 21.57 36.63
CA TYR A 787 24.60 22.16 35.31
C TYR A 787 23.16 22.06 34.84
N ARG A 788 22.60 23.16 34.35
CA ARG A 788 21.32 23.18 33.64
C ARG A 788 21.56 23.13 32.15
N CYS A 789 20.87 22.20 31.49
CA CYS A 789 20.83 22.08 30.03
C CYS A 789 19.43 22.49 29.54
N ALA A 790 19.36 23.29 28.47
CA ALA A 790 18.09 23.69 27.83
C ALA A 790 17.41 22.53 27.09
N VAL A 791 18.18 21.50 26.72
CA VAL A 791 17.71 20.30 26.05
C VAL A 791 18.25 19.10 26.83
N PRO A 792 17.39 18.17 27.30
CA PRO A 792 17.82 16.95 27.94
C PRO A 792 18.69 16.11 27.00
N ASP A 793 19.73 15.50 27.55
CA ASP A 793 20.53 14.52 26.82
C ASP A 793 19.83 13.16 26.92
N ILE A 794 19.53 12.56 25.76
CA ILE A 794 18.73 11.34 25.65
C ILE A 794 19.44 10.11 26.24
N PHE A 795 20.77 10.12 26.33
CA PHE A 795 21.58 8.98 26.78
C PHE A 795 22.14 9.14 28.19
N LEU A 796 22.15 10.35 28.74
CA LEU A 796 22.67 10.59 30.08
C LEU A 796 21.82 9.87 31.14
N ARG A 797 22.49 9.14 32.04
CA ARG A 797 21.87 8.45 33.19
C ARG A 797 22.58 8.83 34.49
N PRO A 798 21.91 8.76 35.64
CA PRO A 798 22.56 8.88 36.94
C PRO A 798 23.64 7.80 37.11
N GLY A 799 24.81 8.16 37.63
CA GLY A 799 25.99 7.28 37.69
C GLY A 799 27.01 7.51 36.57
N ASP A 800 26.63 8.21 35.50
CA ASP A 800 27.54 8.58 34.42
C ASP A 800 28.55 9.65 34.86
N THR A 801 29.68 9.75 34.17
CA THR A 801 30.62 10.88 34.30
C THR A 801 30.23 11.96 33.31
N ALA A 802 29.79 13.13 33.81
CA ALA A 802 29.46 14.29 33.01
C ALA A 802 30.68 15.21 32.87
N VAL A 803 30.98 15.63 31.64
CA VAL A 803 32.08 16.52 31.30
C VAL A 803 31.56 17.81 30.69
N TYR A 804 32.00 18.97 31.18
CA TYR A 804 31.74 20.26 30.55
C TYR A 804 32.89 21.24 30.80
N GLY A 805 33.56 21.67 29.72
CA GLY A 805 34.74 22.53 29.82
C GLY A 805 35.87 21.84 30.62
N SER A 806 36.27 22.44 31.74
CA SER A 806 37.27 21.87 32.65
C SER A 806 36.67 20.97 33.74
N ASP A 807 35.34 20.94 33.88
CA ASP A 807 34.68 20.20 34.95
C ASP A 807 34.36 18.78 34.47
N SER A 808 34.66 17.79 35.30
CA SER A 808 34.34 16.37 35.11
C SER A 808 33.90 15.79 36.43
N PHE A 809 32.69 15.26 36.51
CA PHE A 809 32.11 14.79 37.77
C PHE A 809 31.12 13.65 37.56
N THR A 810 30.93 12.79 38.57
CA THR A 810 29.93 11.73 38.54
C THR A 810 28.54 12.30 38.79
N VAL A 811 27.58 11.97 37.93
CA VAL A 811 26.19 12.41 38.00
C VAL A 811 25.50 11.71 39.16
N GLY A 812 25.16 12.44 40.22
CA GLY A 812 24.40 11.92 41.35
C GLY A 812 22.90 11.93 41.12
N SER A 813 22.39 12.99 40.48
CA SER A 813 20.98 13.07 40.10
C SER A 813 20.74 13.94 38.87
N ILE A 814 19.68 13.60 38.13
CA ILE A 814 19.17 14.37 37.01
C ILE A 814 17.75 14.82 37.36
N THR A 815 17.49 16.13 37.31
CA THR A 815 16.15 16.68 37.51
C THR A 815 15.60 17.17 36.17
N TYR A 816 14.46 16.63 35.75
CA TYR A 816 13.75 17.03 34.54
C TYR A 816 12.59 17.96 34.90
N SER A 817 12.38 18.99 34.09
CA SER A 817 11.18 19.83 34.15
C SER A 817 10.76 20.18 32.73
N VAL A 818 9.63 19.61 32.29
CA VAL A 818 9.13 19.72 30.93
C VAL A 818 7.65 20.08 30.94
N SER A 819 7.28 21.11 30.18
CA SER A 819 5.90 21.53 29.93
C SER A 819 5.80 22.13 28.53
N SER A 820 4.58 22.45 28.08
CA SER A 820 4.41 23.20 26.83
C SER A 820 5.26 24.48 26.82
N GLY A 821 6.18 24.59 25.86
CA GLY A 821 7.08 25.74 25.70
C GLY A 821 8.26 25.82 26.67
N TYR A 822 8.48 24.84 27.56
CA TYR A 822 9.60 24.85 28.50
C TYR A 822 10.20 23.45 28.70
N THR A 823 11.53 23.35 28.61
CA THR A 823 12.27 22.11 28.86
C THR A 823 13.57 22.44 29.56
N SER A 824 13.89 21.70 30.62
CA SER A 824 15.18 21.82 31.30
C SER A 824 15.60 20.50 31.94
N MET A 825 16.90 20.26 31.93
CA MET A 825 17.56 19.13 32.62
C MET A 825 18.66 19.69 33.53
N ASP A 826 18.50 19.54 34.84
CA ASP A 826 19.52 19.88 35.83
C ASP A 826 20.31 18.62 36.22
N VAL A 827 21.59 18.58 35.87
CA VAL A 827 22.53 17.50 36.17
C VAL A 827 23.34 17.91 37.40
N THR A 828 23.24 17.17 38.50
CA THR A 828 23.92 17.49 39.76
C THR A 828 24.91 16.41 40.13
N GLU A 829 26.09 16.83 40.56
CA GLU A 829 27.17 15.98 41.05
C GLU A 829 26.74 15.10 42.23
N ALA A 830 27.29 13.88 42.26
CA ALA A 830 27.17 12.97 43.39
C ALA A 830 27.93 13.54 44.59
N VAL A 831 27.24 13.71 45.72
CA VAL A 831 27.88 14.13 46.96
C VAL A 831 28.73 12.97 47.46
N SER A 832 30.03 13.20 47.65
CA SER A 832 30.99 12.25 48.22
C SER A 832 30.72 11.92 49.68
#